data_AF-A0A357EX56-F1
#
_entry.id   AF-A0A357EX56-F1
#
_cell.length_a   1.000
_cell.length_b   1.000
_cell.length_c   1.000
_cell.angle_alpha   90.00
_cell.angle_beta   90.00
_cell.angle_gamma   90.00
#
_symmetry.space_group_name_H-M   'P 1'
#
loop_
_entity.id
_entity.type
_entity.pdbx_description
1 polymer ?
#
loop_
_entity_poly.entity_id
_entity_poly.type
_entity_poly.pdbx_seq_one_letter_code
_entity_poly.pdbx_strand_id
1 'polypeptide(L)'
;MSCIAVYSIIFSSIAAIPAHAASTLNSSSGIESPSLATDLTQLGRDGRLRENLKFDVETLRLIKLLAGGGIRQPMLLDEKGENQTMVVEQLALRMASGNLPTDFTAKRILMLETAVLYSNSQSEDEVFEKLESEFRAAAAAGGDTILFVDHLAELLASPQAAEFAAEMMAKRQIRLIGGGSPAAYAENIEKSARLAPLFEKITIGGKKAAIADAANAGSSEENENYRGDNVSPDIREMLAGDPSGKKRIDAIIQAKDAQSGLLRSLLSSGQAKIADRIGRDNTLIVNLPVSAVESLSASGLINYISPDRPTMITGHIEETTGAALARNQIDLAGSQYTLDGSGVGVAILDSGIYPDHSGFKNAQGQSRIKANVNFTDSQSGDGYGHGTHVAGLALGNFGKNNGAYRGIAPDANIISVKVLNDNGVGHTSWLLNGLDWVLQNRSVHNIRVVNLSLGSLAIDSHLNDPIAIKVKELVNSGIVVIAAAGNLGRSINGKKIYGLIHSPGNSPYAITVGASNGFGTDGRDDDAITTYSSRGPTRSFYTALDGKRVYDNVIKPDLVAPGNKLISLKSPNNLIASNLSELSLPLAEGETDADGLMYQSGTSMSAPIAAGAAALLLEMNPNLTPGMVKMLLEYSAQPIAGADMFEQGAGQLNIDGAIKIARGLRTDIDFRNSVKGDSMVASGWSMPTQTTTIGGSTFNWARIMLTDHAFATGQELVTRFQQVYKKRNVFEDSTSLDISSYKIYFAFYYTGGLRLNTSVIDSDGGPEGSGLTLFASGVLIGDGVLIGDGVLIGDG
;
A
#
# COMPACT_ATOMS: atom_id res chain seq x y z
N MET A 1 -8.25 -48.46 -7.14
CA MET A 1 -7.04 -48.13 -7.91
C MET A 1 -7.20 -46.69 -8.41
N SER A 2 -6.25 -45.83 -8.03
CA SER A 2 -5.97 -44.46 -8.54
C SER A 2 -7.06 -43.40 -8.28
N CYS A 3 -7.05 -42.62 -7.18
CA CYS A 3 -6.18 -41.46 -6.85
C CYS A 3 -6.06 -40.41 -7.97
N ILE A 4 -6.85 -39.33 -7.88
CA ILE A 4 -6.44 -37.97 -8.23
C ILE A 4 -7.04 -37.01 -7.17
N ALA A 5 -6.16 -36.45 -6.35
CA ALA A 5 -6.45 -35.36 -5.43
C ALA A 5 -6.33 -34.04 -6.20
N VAL A 6 -7.31 -33.14 -6.07
CA VAL A 6 -7.24 -31.78 -6.61
C VAL A 6 -6.76 -30.85 -5.50
N TYR A 7 -5.65 -30.19 -5.79
CA TYR A 7 -4.87 -29.29 -4.94
C TYR A 7 -5.65 -28.03 -4.54
N SER A 8 -5.55 -27.68 -3.26
CA SER A 8 -5.82 -26.35 -2.73
C SER A 8 -4.75 -25.36 -3.21
N ILE A 9 -5.15 -24.21 -3.73
CA ILE A 9 -4.27 -23.08 -4.10
C ILE A 9 -4.86 -21.82 -3.45
N ILE A 10 -4.02 -21.07 -2.71
CA ILE A 10 -3.91 -19.60 -2.61
C ILE A 10 -2.97 -19.29 -1.43
N PHE A 11 -1.75 -18.82 -1.71
CA PHE A 11 -1.09 -17.71 -0.97
C PHE A 11 -0.07 -17.00 -1.88
N SER A 12 -0.22 -15.68 -1.93
CA SER A 12 0.67 -14.66 -2.52
C SER A 12 1.28 -14.95 -3.90
N SER A 13 0.45 -14.89 -4.95
CA SER A 13 0.67 -14.24 -6.26
C SER A 13 -0.50 -14.55 -7.21
N ILE A 14 -1.26 -13.51 -7.60
CA ILE A 14 -2.25 -13.42 -8.72
C ILE A 14 -3.63 -14.12 -8.54
N ALA A 15 -4.69 -13.35 -8.85
CA ALA A 15 -6.11 -13.64 -9.14
C ALA A 15 -7.02 -14.24 -8.05
N ALA A 16 -8.15 -13.56 -7.79
CA ALA A 16 -9.22 -13.99 -6.89
C ALA A 16 -10.54 -14.19 -7.66
N ILE A 17 -11.24 -15.30 -7.41
CA ILE A 17 -12.70 -15.44 -7.56
C ILE A 17 -13.21 -16.15 -6.29
N PRO A 18 -14.39 -15.79 -5.77
CA PRO A 18 -15.30 -16.82 -5.28
C PRO A 18 -16.74 -16.65 -5.77
N ALA A 19 -17.40 -17.78 -6.04
CA ALA A 19 -18.84 -17.87 -6.33
C ALA A 19 -19.68 -18.00 -5.06
N HIS A 20 -20.88 -17.42 -5.15
CA HIS A 20 -21.94 -17.33 -4.14
C HIS A 20 -22.71 -18.63 -3.90
N ALA A 21 -23.43 -18.68 -2.78
CA ALA A 21 -24.81 -19.15 -2.78
C ALA A 21 -25.62 -18.50 -1.65
N ALA A 22 -26.64 -17.72 -2.04
CA ALA A 22 -27.83 -17.44 -1.24
C ALA A 22 -29.04 -17.53 -2.17
N SER A 23 -30.11 -18.16 -1.69
CA SER A 23 -31.44 -18.20 -2.30
C SER A 23 -32.42 -18.03 -1.13
N THR A 24 -33.51 -17.27 -1.16
CA THR A 24 -34.53 -17.04 -2.19
C THR A 24 -35.39 -15.85 -1.74
N LEU A 25 -35.99 -15.08 -2.66
CA LEU A 25 -37.42 -14.70 -2.67
C LEU A 25 -37.78 -13.80 -3.86
N ASN A 26 -38.83 -14.18 -4.59
CA ASN A 26 -39.47 -13.46 -5.69
C ASN A 26 -40.30 -12.26 -5.18
N SER A 27 -40.37 -11.16 -5.93
CA SER A 27 -41.55 -10.79 -6.75
C SER A 27 -41.56 -9.31 -7.19
N SER A 28 -41.71 -9.13 -8.51
CA SER A 28 -42.38 -8.03 -9.24
C SER A 28 -42.36 -6.60 -8.68
N SER A 29 -41.46 -5.78 -9.25
CA SER A 29 -41.70 -4.38 -9.60
C SER A 29 -40.86 -4.05 -10.84
N GLY A 30 -41.36 -3.19 -11.73
CA GLY A 30 -40.71 -2.84 -12.99
C GLY A 30 -39.38 -2.12 -12.77
N ILE A 31 -38.31 -2.89 -12.65
CA ILE A 31 -36.93 -2.44 -12.55
C ILE A 31 -36.27 -2.82 -13.88
N GLU A 32 -35.77 -1.84 -14.64
CA GLU A 32 -34.86 -2.10 -15.75
C GLU A 32 -33.76 -3.05 -15.27
N SER A 33 -33.60 -4.20 -15.93
CA SER A 33 -32.52 -5.14 -15.63
C SER A 33 -31.20 -4.37 -15.57
N PRO A 34 -30.36 -4.57 -14.52
CA PRO A 34 -29.09 -3.87 -14.43
C PRO A 34 -28.28 -4.19 -15.69
N SER A 35 -27.84 -3.16 -16.41
CA SER A 35 -26.98 -3.32 -17.58
C SER A 35 -25.76 -4.15 -17.18
N LEU A 36 -25.50 -5.25 -17.90
CA LEU A 36 -24.35 -6.13 -17.66
C LEU A 36 -23.02 -5.47 -18.12
N ALA A 37 -23.11 -4.31 -18.79
CA ALA A 37 -21.99 -3.59 -19.32
C ALA A 37 -21.71 -2.28 -18.55
N THR A 38 -20.42 -2.01 -18.29
CA THR A 38 -19.95 -0.80 -17.61
C THR A 38 -19.63 0.30 -18.62
N ASP A 39 -20.18 1.51 -18.44
CA ASP A 39 -19.85 2.65 -19.31
C ASP A 39 -18.50 3.29 -18.93
N LEU A 40 -17.44 2.88 -19.62
CA LEU A 40 -16.09 3.38 -19.40
C LEU A 40 -15.96 4.87 -19.78
N THR A 41 -16.70 5.34 -20.78
CA THR A 41 -16.66 6.76 -21.17
C THR A 41 -17.26 7.64 -20.09
N GLN A 42 -18.35 7.20 -19.45
CA GLN A 42 -18.93 7.90 -18.31
C GLN A 42 -17.99 7.86 -17.10
N LEU A 43 -17.35 6.72 -16.80
CA LEU A 43 -16.33 6.65 -15.75
C LEU A 43 -15.15 7.60 -16.00
N GLY A 44 -14.76 7.79 -17.26
CA GLY A 44 -13.77 8.78 -17.66
C GLY A 44 -14.24 10.21 -17.38
N ARG A 45 -15.48 10.55 -17.75
CA ARG A 45 -16.07 11.88 -17.49
C ARG A 45 -16.23 12.18 -16.00
N ASP A 46 -16.50 11.15 -15.21
CA ASP A 46 -16.64 11.23 -13.75
C ASP A 46 -15.27 11.31 -13.02
N GLY A 47 -14.15 11.29 -13.76
CA GLY A 47 -12.80 11.33 -13.19
C GLY A 47 -12.40 10.05 -12.43
N ARG A 48 -13.07 8.92 -12.72
CA ARG A 48 -12.89 7.64 -12.03
C ARG A 48 -11.88 6.73 -12.72
N LEU A 49 -11.50 7.02 -13.96
CA LEU A 49 -10.41 6.36 -14.68
C LEU A 49 -9.10 7.14 -14.47
N ARG A 50 -7.97 6.44 -14.46
CA ARG A 50 -6.64 7.06 -14.29
C ARG A 50 -5.83 7.00 -15.58
N GLU A 51 -5.14 8.10 -15.88
CA GLU A 51 -4.23 8.17 -17.01
C GLU A 51 -3.03 7.23 -16.81
N ASN A 52 -2.66 6.53 -17.87
CA ASN A 52 -1.56 5.57 -17.88
C ASN A 52 -0.81 5.63 -19.22
N LEU A 53 0.25 6.44 -19.22
CA LEU A 53 1.11 6.68 -20.38
C LEU A 53 1.88 5.45 -20.86
N LYS A 54 1.89 4.34 -20.11
CA LYS A 54 2.58 3.10 -20.50
C LYS A 54 1.99 2.48 -21.77
N PHE A 55 0.70 2.71 -22.04
CA PHE A 55 -0.05 2.06 -23.11
C PHE A 55 -0.42 3.03 -24.26
N ASP A 56 0.22 4.20 -24.29
CA ASP A 56 -0.17 5.28 -25.19
C ASP A 56 -0.03 4.89 -26.67
N VAL A 57 0.99 4.10 -27.00
CA VAL A 57 1.23 3.59 -28.36
C VAL A 57 0.12 2.64 -28.79
N GLU A 58 -0.23 1.68 -27.94
CA GLU A 58 -1.32 0.73 -28.19
C GLU A 58 -2.68 1.42 -28.26
N THR A 59 -2.91 2.43 -27.41
CA THR A 59 -4.13 3.24 -27.42
C THR A 59 -4.23 4.07 -28.71
N LEU A 60 -3.15 4.69 -29.19
CA LEU A 60 -3.14 5.42 -30.46
C LEU A 60 -3.38 4.50 -31.66
N ARG A 61 -2.83 3.29 -31.65
CA ARG A 61 -3.09 2.27 -32.68
C ARG A 61 -4.56 1.84 -32.68
N LEU A 62 -5.14 1.65 -31.49
CA LEU A 62 -6.56 1.35 -31.32
C LEU A 62 -7.45 2.49 -31.86
N ILE A 63 -7.13 3.74 -31.54
CA ILE A 63 -7.82 4.93 -32.06
C ILE A 63 -7.81 4.94 -33.58
N LYS A 64 -6.64 4.70 -34.20
CA LYS A 64 -6.48 4.71 -35.66
C LYS A 64 -7.35 3.64 -36.35
N LEU A 65 -7.43 2.43 -35.78
CA LEU A 65 -8.28 1.37 -36.33
C LEU A 65 -9.76 1.69 -36.21
N LEU A 66 -10.19 2.27 -35.09
CA LEU A 66 -11.59 2.64 -34.85
C LEU A 66 -12.03 3.87 -35.67
N ALA A 67 -11.10 4.81 -35.94
CA ALA A 67 -11.35 6.00 -36.75
C ALA A 67 -11.47 5.70 -38.25
N GLY A 68 -10.70 4.74 -38.76
CA GLY A 68 -10.56 4.48 -40.20
C GLY A 68 -11.79 3.90 -40.92
N GLY A 69 -12.95 3.78 -40.26
CA GLY A 69 -14.16 3.19 -40.83
C GLY A 69 -13.97 1.74 -41.31
N GLY A 70 -12.93 1.06 -40.79
CA GLY A 70 -12.50 -0.26 -41.22
C GLY A 70 -13.55 -1.34 -40.98
N ILE A 71 -13.52 -2.38 -41.80
CA ILE A 71 -14.38 -3.57 -41.65
C ILE A 71 -13.91 -4.42 -40.47
N ARG A 72 -12.61 -4.35 -40.14
CA ARG A 72 -11.97 -5.17 -39.11
C ARG A 72 -12.09 -4.54 -37.73
N GLN A 73 -12.49 -5.36 -36.76
CA GLN A 73 -12.57 -5.00 -35.35
C GLN A 73 -11.20 -5.22 -34.68
N PRO A 74 -10.72 -4.29 -33.83
CA PRO A 74 -9.48 -4.48 -33.08
C PRO A 74 -9.59 -5.65 -32.09
N MET A 75 -8.53 -6.44 -32.01
CA MET A 75 -8.32 -7.48 -31.00
C MET A 75 -7.04 -7.20 -30.22
N LEU A 76 -7.19 -6.89 -28.94
CA LEU A 76 -6.11 -6.62 -28.00
C LEU A 76 -5.60 -7.95 -27.44
N LEU A 77 -4.32 -8.25 -27.65
CA LEU A 77 -3.70 -9.50 -27.26
C LEU A 77 -2.60 -9.27 -26.23
N ASP A 78 -2.71 -9.93 -25.09
CA ASP A 78 -1.63 -10.03 -24.11
C ASP A 78 -1.61 -11.42 -23.45
N GLU A 79 -0.48 -11.82 -22.90
CA GLU A 79 -0.29 -13.19 -22.39
C GLU A 79 -1.23 -13.55 -21.23
N LYS A 80 -1.79 -12.56 -20.52
CA LYS A 80 -2.51 -12.76 -19.26
C LYS A 80 -3.92 -12.15 -19.18
N GLY A 81 -4.40 -11.44 -20.20
CA GLY A 81 -5.64 -10.66 -20.16
C GLY A 81 -5.56 -9.34 -19.38
N GLU A 82 -4.46 -9.09 -18.67
CA GLU A 82 -4.38 -8.07 -17.60
C GLU A 82 -4.28 -6.63 -18.09
N ASN A 83 -3.75 -6.39 -19.30
CA ASN A 83 -3.43 -5.05 -19.80
C ASN A 83 -4.43 -4.51 -20.82
N GLN A 84 -5.33 -5.35 -21.32
CA GLN A 84 -6.26 -5.02 -22.40
C GLN A 84 -7.26 -3.95 -21.98
N THR A 85 -7.85 -4.12 -20.80
CA THR A 85 -8.75 -3.13 -20.18
C THR A 85 -8.06 -1.79 -20.01
N MET A 86 -6.79 -1.78 -19.61
CA MET A 86 -6.03 -0.55 -19.39
C MET A 86 -5.86 0.26 -20.68
N VAL A 87 -5.64 -0.41 -21.82
CA VAL A 87 -5.56 0.25 -23.15
C VAL A 87 -6.91 0.89 -23.53
N VAL A 88 -8.02 0.21 -23.25
CA VAL A 88 -9.38 0.69 -23.55
C VAL A 88 -9.82 1.81 -22.59
N GLU A 89 -9.42 1.76 -21.33
CA GLU A 89 -9.63 2.84 -20.35
C GLU A 89 -8.93 4.14 -20.78
N GLN A 90 -7.71 4.05 -21.34
CA GLN A 90 -7.02 5.23 -21.89
C GLN A 90 -7.77 5.81 -23.11
N LEU A 91 -8.34 4.95 -23.97
CA LEU A 91 -9.22 5.41 -25.05
C LEU A 91 -10.47 6.10 -24.49
N ALA A 92 -11.11 5.53 -23.47
CA ALA A 92 -12.30 6.10 -22.84
C ALA A 92 -12.01 7.44 -22.16
N LEU A 93 -10.84 7.60 -21.52
CA LEU A 93 -10.36 8.88 -20.97
C LEU A 93 -10.19 9.94 -22.06
N ARG A 94 -9.57 9.59 -23.20
CA ARG A 94 -9.41 10.50 -24.34
C ARG A 94 -10.75 10.88 -24.98
N MET A 95 -11.72 9.95 -25.01
CA MET A 95 -13.11 10.22 -25.42
C MET A 95 -13.80 11.17 -24.44
N ALA A 96 -13.62 10.97 -23.13
CA ALA A 96 -14.20 11.82 -22.09
C ALA A 96 -13.62 13.23 -22.09
N SER A 97 -12.32 13.39 -22.38
CA SER A 97 -11.63 14.69 -22.40
C SER A 97 -11.82 15.48 -23.71
N GLY A 98 -12.46 14.89 -24.72
CA GLY A 98 -12.66 15.51 -26.03
C GLY A 98 -11.39 15.60 -26.90
N ASN A 99 -10.33 14.88 -26.56
CA ASN A 99 -9.03 14.91 -27.26
C ASN A 99 -8.93 13.85 -28.37
N LEU A 100 -10.01 13.64 -29.12
CA LEU A 100 -10.08 12.66 -30.22
C LEU A 100 -10.72 13.28 -31.47
N PRO A 101 -10.50 12.69 -32.66
CA PRO A 101 -11.17 13.10 -33.89
C PRO A 101 -12.70 13.14 -33.73
N THR A 102 -13.37 14.00 -34.52
CA THR A 102 -14.83 14.25 -34.44
C THR A 102 -15.70 13.00 -34.54
N ASP A 103 -15.16 11.92 -35.12
CA ASP A 103 -15.82 10.62 -35.26
C ASP A 103 -16.10 9.91 -33.92
N PHE A 104 -15.54 10.38 -32.81
CA PHE A 104 -15.74 9.82 -31.46
C PHE A 104 -16.62 10.69 -30.55
N THR A 105 -16.96 11.93 -30.95
CA THR A 105 -17.61 12.92 -30.07
C THR A 105 -19.00 12.51 -29.59
N ALA A 106 -19.73 11.69 -30.37
CA ALA A 106 -21.05 11.17 -30.02
C ALA A 106 -21.04 9.72 -29.50
N LYS A 107 -19.86 9.10 -29.38
CA LYS A 107 -19.74 7.67 -29.06
C LYS A 107 -19.45 7.43 -27.58
N ARG A 108 -19.80 6.23 -27.11
CA ARG A 108 -19.46 5.71 -25.78
C ARG A 108 -18.86 4.30 -25.85
N ILE A 109 -18.05 3.95 -24.87
CA ILE A 109 -17.48 2.61 -24.71
C ILE A 109 -18.19 1.91 -23.56
N LEU A 110 -18.86 0.81 -23.86
CA LEU A 110 -19.41 -0.10 -22.88
C LEU A 110 -18.48 -1.32 -22.77
N MET A 111 -18.12 -1.69 -21.54
CA MET A 111 -17.30 -2.86 -21.25
C MET A 111 -18.17 -3.99 -20.73
N LEU A 112 -18.15 -5.12 -21.43
CA LEU A 112 -18.75 -6.36 -20.99
C LEU A 112 -17.64 -7.27 -20.45
N GLU A 113 -17.59 -7.40 -19.13
CA GLU A 113 -16.69 -8.32 -18.47
C GLU A 113 -17.22 -9.75 -18.63
N THR A 114 -16.46 -10.60 -19.32
CA THR A 114 -16.82 -12.02 -19.51
C THR A 114 -17.03 -12.73 -18.17
N ALA A 115 -16.26 -12.40 -17.13
CA ALA A 115 -16.46 -12.91 -15.78
C ALA A 115 -17.88 -12.68 -15.24
N VAL A 116 -18.52 -11.55 -15.59
CA VAL A 116 -19.90 -11.21 -15.18
C VAL A 116 -20.93 -12.05 -15.94
N LEU A 117 -20.64 -12.40 -17.20
CA LEU A 117 -21.46 -13.34 -17.98
C LEU A 117 -21.46 -14.73 -17.35
N TYR A 118 -20.30 -15.20 -16.85
CA TYR A 118 -20.17 -16.52 -16.24
C TYR A 118 -20.62 -16.58 -14.77
N SER A 119 -20.43 -15.52 -13.98
CA SER A 119 -20.68 -15.55 -12.53
C SER A 119 -22.13 -15.79 -12.14
N ASN A 120 -23.06 -15.47 -13.04
CA ASN A 120 -24.50 -15.50 -12.80
C ASN A 120 -25.24 -16.48 -13.75
N SER A 121 -24.53 -17.35 -14.47
CA SER A 121 -25.12 -18.25 -15.46
C SER A 121 -24.89 -19.71 -15.08
N GLN A 122 -25.92 -20.56 -15.22
CA GLN A 122 -25.85 -21.98 -14.87
C GLN A 122 -25.56 -22.90 -16.06
N SER A 123 -25.57 -22.36 -17.29
CA SER A 123 -25.25 -23.09 -18.52
C SER A 123 -24.55 -22.20 -19.55
N GLU A 124 -23.89 -22.81 -20.52
CA GLU A 124 -23.30 -22.11 -21.68
C GLU A 124 -24.37 -21.43 -22.54
N ASP A 125 -25.58 -22.02 -22.64
CA ASP A 125 -26.71 -21.42 -23.36
C ASP A 125 -27.14 -20.10 -22.70
N GLU A 126 -27.16 -20.02 -21.36
CA GLU A 126 -27.50 -18.78 -20.64
C GLU A 126 -26.43 -17.69 -20.81
N VAL A 127 -25.16 -18.08 -20.89
CA VAL A 127 -24.05 -17.17 -21.23
C VAL A 127 -24.23 -16.63 -22.65
N PHE A 128 -24.62 -17.49 -23.60
CA PHE A 128 -24.89 -17.08 -24.97
C PHE A 128 -26.11 -16.15 -25.08
N GLU A 129 -27.21 -16.42 -24.39
CA GLU A 129 -28.40 -15.55 -24.38
C GLU A 129 -28.07 -14.14 -23.85
N LYS A 130 -27.25 -14.05 -22.79
CA LYS A 130 -26.79 -12.76 -22.24
C LYS A 130 -25.87 -12.02 -23.19
N LEU A 131 -24.93 -12.73 -23.82
CA LEU A 131 -24.07 -12.16 -24.85
C LEU A 131 -24.87 -11.64 -26.04
N GLU A 132 -25.83 -12.43 -26.52
CA GLU A 132 -26.72 -12.07 -27.62
C GLU A 132 -27.52 -10.81 -27.27
N SER A 133 -28.07 -10.74 -26.05
CA SER A 133 -28.80 -9.57 -25.55
C SER A 133 -27.95 -8.29 -25.61
N GLU A 134 -26.72 -8.33 -25.10
CA GLU A 134 -25.82 -7.17 -25.08
C GLU A 134 -25.35 -6.76 -26.48
N PHE A 135 -25.09 -7.74 -27.36
CA PHE A 135 -24.74 -7.46 -28.76
C PHE A 135 -25.91 -6.83 -29.53
N ARG A 136 -27.14 -7.29 -29.29
CA ARG A 136 -28.35 -6.70 -29.88
C ARG A 136 -28.61 -5.30 -29.33
N ALA A 137 -28.39 -5.06 -28.04
CA ALA A 137 -28.50 -3.75 -27.43
C ALA A 137 -27.47 -2.75 -28.00
N ALA A 138 -26.22 -3.18 -28.16
CA ALA A 138 -25.18 -2.37 -28.80
C ALA A 138 -25.51 -2.08 -30.27
N ALA A 139 -26.09 -3.04 -30.99
CA ALA A 139 -26.51 -2.85 -32.38
C ALA A 139 -27.71 -1.89 -32.53
N ALA A 140 -28.66 -1.93 -31.58
CA ALA A 140 -29.79 -1.01 -31.55
C ALA A 140 -29.37 0.45 -31.31
N ALA A 141 -28.19 0.67 -30.72
CA ALA A 141 -27.61 2.00 -30.50
C ALA A 141 -26.97 2.63 -31.76
N GLY A 142 -27.20 2.08 -32.96
CA GLY A 142 -26.97 2.79 -34.22
C GLY A 142 -25.52 3.15 -34.56
N GLY A 143 -24.53 2.52 -33.91
CA GLY A 143 -23.10 2.82 -34.08
C GLY A 143 -22.53 3.88 -33.13
N ASP A 144 -23.35 4.38 -32.19
CA ASP A 144 -22.95 5.29 -31.11
C ASP A 144 -22.30 4.56 -29.94
N THR A 145 -22.40 3.23 -29.89
CA THR A 145 -21.79 2.40 -28.85
C THR A 145 -20.68 1.52 -29.42
N ILE A 146 -19.52 1.55 -28.77
CA ILE A 146 -18.41 0.62 -28.98
C ILE A 146 -18.44 -0.36 -27.81
N LEU A 147 -18.59 -1.65 -28.09
CA LEU A 147 -18.63 -2.68 -27.06
C LEU A 147 -17.25 -3.33 -26.92
N PHE A 148 -16.63 -3.19 -25.75
CA PHE A 148 -15.40 -3.88 -25.40
C PHE A 148 -15.74 -5.18 -24.64
N VAL A 149 -15.18 -6.31 -25.10
CA VAL A 149 -15.34 -7.63 -24.47
C VAL A 149 -13.96 -8.16 -24.14
N ASP A 150 -13.65 -8.29 -22.85
CA ASP A 150 -12.29 -8.51 -22.32
C ASP A 150 -11.67 -9.89 -22.64
N HIS A 151 -12.46 -10.95 -22.78
CA HIS A 151 -11.99 -12.29 -23.18
C HIS A 151 -12.82 -12.83 -24.36
N LEU A 152 -12.97 -11.99 -25.40
CA LEU A 152 -13.74 -12.33 -26.59
C LEU A 152 -13.15 -13.52 -27.34
N ALA A 153 -11.81 -13.65 -27.41
CA ALA A 153 -11.18 -14.76 -28.14
C ALA A 153 -11.52 -16.12 -27.53
N GLU A 154 -11.62 -16.19 -26.21
CA GLU A 154 -12.02 -17.36 -25.44
C GLU A 154 -13.53 -17.62 -25.60
N LEU A 155 -14.36 -16.58 -25.59
CA LEU A 155 -15.81 -16.68 -25.76
C LEU A 155 -16.22 -17.20 -27.16
N LEU A 156 -15.45 -16.82 -28.19
CA LEU A 156 -15.65 -17.28 -29.57
C LEU A 156 -15.18 -18.73 -29.81
N ALA A 157 -14.72 -19.45 -28.78
CA ALA A 157 -14.55 -20.90 -28.85
C ALA A 157 -15.89 -21.63 -29.03
N SER A 158 -17.00 -21.05 -28.55
CA SER A 158 -18.35 -21.58 -28.78
C SER A 158 -18.78 -21.36 -30.24
N PRO A 159 -19.15 -22.42 -30.99
CA PRO A 159 -19.61 -22.29 -32.37
C PRO A 159 -20.82 -21.36 -32.53
N GLN A 160 -21.73 -21.34 -31.56
CA GLN A 160 -22.92 -20.49 -31.56
C GLN A 160 -22.55 -19.01 -31.39
N ALA A 161 -21.67 -18.70 -30.44
CA ALA A 161 -21.15 -17.36 -30.23
C ALA A 161 -20.33 -16.85 -31.44
N ALA A 162 -19.50 -17.72 -32.01
CA ALA A 162 -18.71 -17.43 -33.21
C ALA A 162 -19.59 -17.10 -34.41
N GLU A 163 -20.62 -17.90 -34.67
CA GLU A 163 -21.53 -17.73 -35.81
C GLU A 163 -22.32 -16.43 -35.68
N PHE A 164 -22.87 -16.16 -34.50
CA PHE A 164 -23.64 -14.96 -34.20
C PHE A 164 -22.80 -13.69 -34.28
N ALA A 165 -21.61 -13.68 -33.65
CA ALA A 165 -20.71 -12.54 -33.70
C ALA A 165 -20.24 -12.26 -35.13
N ALA A 166 -19.90 -13.30 -35.91
CA ALA A 166 -19.55 -13.16 -37.31
C ALA A 166 -20.68 -12.54 -38.15
N GLU A 167 -21.93 -12.94 -37.93
CA GLU A 167 -23.09 -12.40 -38.64
C GLU A 167 -23.32 -10.91 -38.31
N MET A 168 -23.30 -10.55 -37.03
CA MET A 168 -23.50 -9.17 -36.56
C MET A 168 -22.39 -8.23 -37.07
N MET A 169 -21.14 -8.69 -37.05
CA MET A 169 -20.00 -7.93 -37.60
C MET A 169 -20.06 -7.82 -39.12
N ALA A 170 -20.42 -8.89 -39.84
CA ALA A 170 -20.54 -8.89 -41.30
C ALA A 170 -21.64 -7.93 -41.78
N LYS A 171 -22.75 -7.83 -41.05
CA LYS A 171 -23.84 -6.86 -41.32
C LYS A 171 -23.49 -5.43 -40.88
N ARG A 172 -22.32 -5.20 -40.30
CA ARG A 172 -21.83 -3.91 -39.76
C ARG A 172 -22.77 -3.29 -38.73
N GLN A 173 -23.46 -4.13 -37.97
CA GLN A 173 -24.45 -3.70 -36.99
C GLN A 173 -23.81 -3.31 -35.65
N ILE A 174 -22.57 -3.72 -35.39
CA ILE A 174 -21.88 -3.49 -34.12
C ILE A 174 -20.41 -3.08 -34.35
N ARG A 175 -19.86 -2.24 -33.46
CA ARG A 175 -18.41 -2.00 -33.34
C ARG A 175 -17.90 -2.65 -32.07
N LEU A 176 -16.86 -3.46 -32.19
CA LEU A 176 -16.30 -4.25 -31.11
C LEU A 176 -14.83 -3.90 -30.87
N ILE A 177 -14.43 -3.99 -29.61
CA ILE A 177 -13.03 -4.19 -29.23
C ILE A 177 -12.99 -5.55 -28.55
N GLY A 178 -12.22 -6.49 -29.09
CA GLY A 178 -12.03 -7.80 -28.48
C GLY A 178 -10.76 -7.84 -27.63
N GLY A 179 -10.81 -8.57 -26.53
CA GLY A 179 -9.65 -8.98 -25.75
C GLY A 179 -9.44 -10.49 -25.79
N GLY A 180 -8.21 -10.95 -25.54
CA GLY A 180 -7.91 -12.37 -25.36
C GLY A 180 -6.42 -12.71 -25.42
N SER A 181 -6.08 -13.93 -25.06
CA SER A 181 -4.69 -14.40 -25.13
C SER A 181 -4.23 -14.66 -26.58
N PRO A 182 -2.92 -14.54 -26.90
CA PRO A 182 -2.39 -14.92 -28.21
C PRO A 182 -2.73 -16.37 -28.60
N ALA A 183 -2.75 -17.27 -27.62
CA ALA A 183 -3.11 -18.67 -27.82
C ALA A 183 -4.59 -18.84 -28.19
N ALA A 184 -5.51 -18.21 -27.45
CA ALA A 184 -6.94 -18.26 -27.75
C ALA A 184 -7.26 -17.60 -29.10
N TYR A 185 -6.59 -16.49 -29.45
CA TYR A 185 -6.75 -15.86 -30.76
C TYR A 185 -6.31 -16.79 -31.90
N ALA A 186 -5.14 -17.42 -31.77
CA ALA A 186 -4.62 -18.33 -32.78
C ALA A 186 -5.55 -19.54 -32.99
N GLU A 187 -6.12 -20.09 -31.90
CA GLU A 187 -6.98 -21.27 -31.96
C GLU A 187 -8.38 -20.95 -32.49
N ASN A 188 -9.03 -19.92 -31.95
CA ASN A 188 -10.46 -19.70 -32.13
C ASN A 188 -10.78 -18.69 -33.25
N ILE A 189 -9.86 -17.78 -33.56
CA ILE A 189 -10.10 -16.69 -34.51
C ILE A 189 -9.23 -16.85 -35.77
N GLU A 190 -7.92 -16.99 -35.63
CA GLU A 190 -6.98 -17.01 -36.76
C GLU A 190 -7.16 -18.23 -37.68
N LYS A 191 -7.50 -19.40 -37.10
CA LYS A 191 -7.84 -20.61 -37.87
C LYS A 191 -9.22 -20.55 -38.53
N SER A 192 -10.11 -19.68 -38.08
CA SER A 192 -11.47 -19.58 -38.59
C SER A 192 -11.50 -18.71 -39.85
N ALA A 193 -11.79 -19.33 -41.00
CA ALA A 193 -11.93 -18.61 -42.28
C ALA A 193 -13.01 -17.51 -42.26
N ARG A 194 -13.94 -17.57 -41.30
CA ARG A 194 -15.03 -16.62 -41.15
C ARG A 194 -14.72 -15.49 -40.17
N LEU A 195 -13.97 -15.76 -39.09
CA LEU A 195 -13.62 -14.74 -38.08
C LEU A 195 -12.31 -14.02 -38.39
N ALA A 196 -11.30 -14.72 -38.92
CA ALA A 196 -10.01 -14.13 -39.28
C ALA A 196 -10.09 -12.85 -40.13
N PRO A 197 -10.95 -12.74 -41.17
CA PRO A 197 -11.03 -11.49 -41.96
C PRO A 197 -11.73 -10.34 -41.23
N LEU A 198 -12.37 -10.60 -40.09
CA LEU A 198 -13.15 -9.62 -39.31
C LEU A 198 -12.35 -8.97 -38.18
N PHE A 199 -11.15 -9.47 -37.84
CA PHE A 199 -10.34 -8.93 -36.75
C PHE A 199 -8.97 -8.43 -37.19
N GLU A 200 -8.46 -7.41 -36.51
CA GLU A 200 -7.10 -6.88 -36.66
C GLU A 200 -6.39 -6.95 -35.30
N LYS A 201 -5.22 -7.61 -35.24
CA LYS A 201 -4.51 -7.84 -33.98
C LYS A 201 -3.67 -6.65 -33.51
N ILE A 202 -3.72 -6.36 -32.21
CA ILE A 202 -2.83 -5.43 -31.50
C ILE A 202 -2.22 -6.19 -30.32
N THR A 203 -0.92 -6.47 -30.36
CA THR A 203 -0.22 -7.14 -29.26
C THR A 203 0.31 -6.14 -28.25
N ILE A 204 -0.01 -6.33 -26.96
CA ILE A 204 0.41 -5.49 -25.85
C ILE A 204 1.62 -6.14 -25.17
N GLY A 205 2.78 -5.47 -25.17
CA GLY A 205 3.91 -5.86 -24.31
C GLY A 205 4.95 -6.86 -24.84
N GLY A 206 5.27 -6.89 -26.13
CA GLY A 206 6.39 -7.69 -26.66
C GLY A 206 7.62 -6.86 -27.06
N LYS A 207 8.77 -7.03 -26.37
CA LYS A 207 10.09 -6.44 -26.70
C LYS A 207 10.59 -6.70 -28.15
N LYS A 208 9.90 -7.50 -28.96
CA LYS A 208 10.25 -7.81 -30.36
C LYS A 208 9.46 -7.06 -31.44
N ALA A 209 8.39 -6.35 -31.11
CA ALA A 209 7.59 -5.61 -32.12
C ALA A 209 8.10 -4.18 -32.38
N ALA A 210 8.84 -3.58 -31.43
CA ALA A 210 9.30 -2.19 -31.53
C ALA A 210 10.43 -1.95 -32.55
N ILE A 211 11.02 -3.00 -33.13
CA ILE A 211 12.16 -2.90 -34.07
C ILE A 211 11.71 -3.04 -35.54
N ALA A 212 10.51 -3.57 -35.82
CA ALA A 212 10.08 -3.86 -37.19
C ALA A 212 9.35 -2.70 -37.90
N ASP A 213 8.66 -1.83 -37.15
CA ASP A 213 7.75 -0.83 -37.75
C ASP A 213 8.34 0.60 -37.89
N ALA A 214 9.57 0.83 -37.40
CA ALA A 214 10.27 2.12 -37.56
C ALA A 214 10.70 2.43 -39.01
N ALA A 215 10.46 1.52 -39.96
CA ALA A 215 10.87 1.65 -41.35
C ALA A 215 9.77 2.16 -42.30
N ASN A 216 8.51 2.29 -41.86
CA ASN A 216 7.40 2.58 -42.78
C ASN A 216 6.30 3.47 -42.17
N ALA A 217 6.61 4.73 -41.89
CA ALA A 217 5.60 5.78 -41.87
C ALA A 217 6.27 7.15 -42.07
N GLY A 218 6.14 7.69 -43.29
CA GLY A 218 6.54 9.05 -43.60
C GLY A 218 5.75 10.05 -42.74
N SER A 219 6.50 10.96 -42.12
CA SER A 219 5.98 12.04 -41.28
C SER A 219 5.45 13.20 -42.13
N SER A 220 4.18 13.53 -41.95
CA SER A 220 3.67 14.90 -42.14
C SER A 220 3.31 15.45 -40.76
N GLU A 221 3.91 16.58 -40.43
CA GLU A 221 3.92 17.29 -39.15
C GLU A 221 2.53 17.85 -38.77
N GLU A 222 2.12 17.70 -37.50
CA GLU A 222 1.32 18.69 -36.77
C GLU A 222 1.74 18.70 -35.28
N ASN A 223 2.09 19.89 -34.79
CA ASN A 223 2.67 20.18 -33.46
C ASN A 223 1.64 20.04 -32.32
N GLU A 224 1.84 19.07 -31.41
CA GLU A 224 1.20 19.09 -30.08
C GLU A 224 1.98 20.04 -29.14
N ASN A 225 1.53 21.30 -29.04
CA ASN A 225 2.21 22.33 -28.25
C ASN A 225 1.86 22.29 -26.75
N TYR A 226 2.90 22.47 -25.95
CA TYR A 226 2.95 22.78 -24.51
C TYR A 226 1.87 23.77 -24.01
N ARG A 227 1.37 23.58 -22.76
CA ARG A 227 0.38 24.46 -22.10
C ARG A 227 1.01 25.16 -20.88
N GLY A 228 0.99 26.50 -20.84
CA GLY A 228 1.44 27.31 -19.70
C GLY A 228 2.69 28.17 -19.97
N ASP A 229 3.36 28.64 -18.91
CA ASP A 229 4.63 29.37 -18.99
C ASP A 229 5.78 28.42 -19.34
N ASN A 230 6.57 28.70 -20.38
CA ASN A 230 7.58 27.75 -20.88
C ASN A 230 8.86 27.63 -20.02
N VAL A 231 8.85 28.19 -18.81
CA VAL A 231 9.91 28.09 -17.81
C VAL A 231 9.36 27.44 -16.54
N SER A 232 10.10 26.50 -15.96
CA SER A 232 9.69 25.87 -14.70
C SER A 232 9.61 26.84 -13.52
N PRO A 233 8.68 26.63 -12.56
CA PRO A 233 8.58 27.46 -11.35
C PRO A 233 9.90 27.59 -10.58
N ASP A 234 10.66 26.50 -10.48
CA ASP A 234 11.94 26.45 -9.77
C ASP A 234 12.97 27.39 -10.40
N ILE A 235 13.04 27.47 -11.73
CA ILE A 235 13.92 28.42 -12.42
C ILE A 235 13.42 29.86 -12.26
N ARG A 236 12.10 30.08 -12.22
CA ARG A 236 11.53 31.41 -11.92
C ARG A 236 11.93 31.88 -10.52
N GLU A 237 11.93 30.99 -9.55
CA GLU A 237 12.40 31.26 -8.20
C GLU A 237 13.91 31.55 -8.17
N MET A 238 14.72 30.79 -8.94
CA MET A 238 16.16 31.05 -9.08
C MET A 238 16.45 32.41 -9.73
N LEU A 239 15.65 32.83 -10.71
CA LEU A 239 15.71 34.16 -11.33
C LEU A 239 15.38 35.27 -10.31
N ALA A 240 14.38 35.05 -9.45
CA ALA A 240 14.04 35.98 -8.40
C ALA A 240 15.13 36.06 -7.30
N GLY A 241 15.82 34.94 -7.03
CA GLY A 241 16.86 34.83 -6.01
C GLY A 241 18.27 35.22 -6.44
N ASP A 242 18.56 35.33 -7.74
CA ASP A 242 19.87 35.80 -8.28
C ASP A 242 19.69 37.00 -9.23
N PRO A 243 19.61 38.23 -8.70
CA PRO A 243 19.46 39.45 -9.51
C PRO A 243 20.64 39.71 -10.45
N SER A 244 21.80 39.08 -10.20
CA SER A 244 22.98 39.22 -11.06
C SER A 244 22.88 38.35 -12.32
N GLY A 245 22.08 37.28 -12.26
CA GLY A 245 21.85 36.30 -13.32
C GLY A 245 23.10 35.53 -13.80
N LYS A 246 24.23 35.68 -13.10
CA LYS A 246 25.51 35.09 -13.47
C LYS A 246 25.68 33.65 -12.99
N LYS A 247 24.88 33.20 -12.01
CA LYS A 247 24.90 31.81 -11.56
C LYS A 247 24.55 30.89 -12.72
N ARG A 248 25.31 29.81 -12.88
CA ARG A 248 25.06 28.81 -13.92
C ARG A 248 24.26 27.65 -13.35
N ILE A 249 23.36 27.12 -14.16
CA ILE A 249 22.53 25.94 -13.86
C ILE A 249 22.70 24.91 -14.97
N ASP A 250 22.65 23.64 -14.60
CA ASP A 250 22.37 22.56 -15.53
C ASP A 250 20.85 22.52 -15.74
N ALA A 251 20.44 22.52 -17.00
CA ALA A 251 19.04 22.60 -17.39
C ALA A 251 18.76 21.67 -18.56
N ILE A 252 17.53 21.17 -18.59
CA ILE A 252 16.98 20.39 -19.67
C ILE A 252 16.10 21.33 -20.50
N ILE A 253 16.50 21.56 -21.75
CA ILE A 253 15.72 22.32 -22.73
C ILE A 253 15.02 21.33 -23.66
N GLN A 254 13.70 21.38 -23.67
CA GLN A 254 12.89 20.76 -24.72
C GLN A 254 12.79 21.76 -25.87
N ALA A 255 13.65 21.64 -26.88
CA ALA A 255 13.62 22.52 -28.04
C ALA A 255 12.50 22.12 -29.01
N LYS A 256 12.03 23.07 -29.83
CA LYS A 256 11.18 22.75 -30.99
C LYS A 256 11.97 22.09 -32.11
N ASP A 257 13.21 22.55 -32.29
CA ASP A 257 14.21 21.97 -33.19
C ASP A 257 15.60 22.14 -32.57
N ALA A 258 16.20 21.03 -32.11
CA ALA A 258 17.53 21.04 -31.49
C ALA A 258 18.67 21.26 -32.51
N GLN A 259 18.40 21.15 -33.81
CA GLN A 259 19.36 21.40 -34.88
C GLN A 259 19.31 22.84 -35.38
N SER A 260 18.32 23.63 -34.96
CA SER A 260 18.14 25.02 -35.38
C SER A 260 19.41 25.85 -35.17
N GLY A 261 19.93 26.41 -36.26
CA GLY A 261 21.07 27.32 -36.23
C GLY A 261 20.79 28.58 -35.39
N LEU A 262 19.53 29.01 -35.33
CA LEU A 262 19.09 30.13 -34.50
C LEU A 262 19.16 29.78 -33.01
N LEU A 263 18.69 28.60 -32.62
CA LEU A 263 18.76 28.14 -31.23
C LEU A 263 20.23 27.98 -30.79
N ARG A 264 21.09 27.44 -31.65
CA ARG A 264 22.53 27.31 -31.37
C ARG A 264 23.23 28.65 -31.23
N SER A 265 22.90 29.63 -32.08
CA SER A 265 23.42 30.99 -31.97
C SER A 265 22.95 31.64 -30.67
N LEU A 266 21.68 31.44 -30.29
CA LEU A 266 21.11 31.98 -29.05
C LEU A 266 21.77 31.37 -27.81
N LEU A 267 21.89 30.04 -27.76
CA LEU A 267 22.61 29.33 -26.68
C LEU A 267 24.06 29.79 -26.59
N SER A 268 24.75 29.95 -27.72
CA SER A 268 26.14 30.45 -27.75
C SER A 268 26.24 31.91 -27.26
N SER A 269 25.30 32.76 -27.67
CA SER A 269 25.26 34.17 -27.24
C SER A 269 24.95 34.34 -25.75
N GLY A 270 24.11 33.46 -25.20
CA GLY A 270 23.83 33.34 -23.78
C GLY A 270 24.93 32.62 -22.99
N GLN A 271 26.09 32.32 -23.60
CA GLN A 271 27.18 31.54 -23.01
C GLN A 271 26.76 30.16 -22.47
N ALA A 272 25.69 29.57 -23.01
CA ALA A 272 25.26 28.23 -22.69
C ALA A 272 26.21 27.20 -23.33
N LYS A 273 26.52 26.14 -22.59
CA LYS A 273 27.31 25.00 -23.06
C LYS A 273 26.37 23.81 -23.18
N ILE A 274 26.24 23.24 -24.37
CA ILE A 274 25.49 22.00 -24.56
C ILE A 274 26.34 20.86 -24.00
N ALA A 275 25.84 20.23 -22.94
CA ALA A 275 26.50 19.12 -22.27
C ALA A 275 26.18 17.79 -22.95
N ASP A 276 24.91 17.58 -23.32
CA ASP A 276 24.46 16.36 -23.99
C ASP A 276 23.16 16.58 -24.78
N ARG A 277 22.79 15.59 -25.60
CA ARG A 277 21.49 15.51 -26.28
C ARG A 277 20.85 14.16 -25.99
N ILE A 278 19.60 14.20 -25.52
CA ILE A 278 18.87 12.98 -25.19
C ILE A 278 18.26 12.39 -26.47
N GLY A 279 18.81 11.27 -26.93
CA GLY A 279 18.23 10.44 -28.01
C GLY A 279 18.09 11.13 -29.38
N ARG A 280 17.04 10.77 -30.13
CA ARG A 280 16.64 11.44 -31.40
C ARG A 280 15.76 12.66 -31.16
N ASP A 281 15.41 12.96 -29.91
CA ASP A 281 14.47 14.00 -29.56
C ASP A 281 15.10 15.40 -29.66
N ASN A 282 14.27 16.43 -29.66
CA ASN A 282 14.72 17.82 -29.65
C ASN A 282 15.10 18.30 -28.23
N THR A 283 15.53 17.40 -27.34
CA THR A 283 15.86 17.71 -25.95
C THR A 283 17.37 17.85 -25.76
N LEU A 284 17.80 18.97 -25.19
CA LEU A 284 19.19 19.33 -24.95
C LEU A 284 19.46 19.44 -23.44
N ILE A 285 20.56 18.86 -22.98
CA ILE A 285 21.11 19.14 -21.65
C ILE A 285 22.11 20.26 -21.81
N VAL A 286 21.88 21.37 -21.13
CA VAL A 286 22.68 22.58 -21.26
C VAL A 286 23.07 23.12 -19.90
N ASN A 287 24.31 23.56 -19.79
CA ASN A 287 24.77 24.38 -18.68
C ASN A 287 24.72 25.84 -19.11
N LEU A 288 23.85 26.67 -18.53
CA LEU A 288 23.68 28.07 -18.91
C LEU A 288 23.65 29.01 -17.70
N PRO A 289 24.03 30.29 -17.84
CA PRO A 289 23.73 31.29 -16.82
C PRO A 289 22.21 31.50 -16.73
N VAL A 290 21.70 31.68 -15.51
CA VAL A 290 20.27 31.90 -15.23
C VAL A 290 19.75 33.12 -16.00
N SER A 291 20.58 34.15 -16.23
CA SER A 291 20.23 35.33 -17.05
C SER A 291 19.82 35.00 -18.49
N ALA A 292 20.27 33.87 -19.05
CA ALA A 292 19.95 33.49 -20.43
C ALA A 292 18.56 32.84 -20.58
N VAL A 293 17.92 32.46 -19.46
CA VAL A 293 16.62 31.77 -19.45
C VAL A 293 15.51 32.63 -20.06
N GLU A 294 15.42 33.92 -19.72
CA GLU A 294 14.36 34.80 -20.25
C GLU A 294 14.47 35.00 -21.76
N SER A 295 15.70 35.12 -22.28
CA SER A 295 15.93 35.23 -23.73
C SER A 295 15.58 33.94 -24.46
N LEU A 296 15.83 32.78 -23.85
CA LEU A 296 15.44 31.47 -24.38
C LEU A 296 13.93 31.27 -24.35
N SER A 297 13.28 31.62 -23.24
CA SER A 297 11.83 31.59 -23.05
C SER A 297 11.11 32.46 -24.09
N ALA A 298 11.57 33.69 -24.29
CA ALA A 298 10.99 34.64 -25.23
C ALA A 298 11.29 34.34 -26.72
N SER A 299 12.28 33.47 -27.00
CA SER A 299 12.72 33.18 -28.38
C SER A 299 11.69 32.44 -29.24
N GLY A 300 10.74 31.76 -28.61
CA GLY A 300 9.78 30.88 -29.29
C GLY A 300 10.40 29.58 -29.83
N LEU A 301 11.70 29.33 -29.62
CA LEU A 301 12.45 28.18 -30.13
C LEU A 301 12.43 26.96 -29.19
N ILE A 302 11.94 27.14 -27.96
CA ILE A 302 11.83 26.09 -26.96
C ILE A 302 10.36 25.84 -26.61
N ASN A 303 10.04 24.59 -26.28
CA ASN A 303 8.77 24.19 -25.70
C ASN A 303 8.78 24.37 -24.19
N TYR A 304 9.88 23.98 -23.53
CA TYR A 304 10.00 24.08 -22.08
C TYR A 304 11.46 24.07 -21.61
N ILE A 305 11.75 24.75 -20.50
CA ILE A 305 13.04 24.66 -19.79
C ILE A 305 12.84 24.38 -18.29
N SER A 306 13.56 23.38 -17.79
CA SER A 306 13.59 22.98 -16.38
C SER A 306 15.03 22.73 -15.91
N PRO A 307 15.34 22.78 -14.60
CA PRO A 307 16.67 22.41 -14.13
C PRO A 307 16.89 20.90 -14.34
N ASP A 308 18.14 20.50 -14.53
CA ASP A 308 18.55 19.10 -14.48
C ASP A 308 18.56 18.66 -13.01
N ARG A 309 17.47 18.04 -12.58
CA ARG A 309 17.25 17.72 -11.16
C ARG A 309 18.09 16.49 -10.79
N PRO A 310 18.97 16.58 -9.77
CA PRO A 310 19.67 15.39 -9.29
C PRO A 310 18.63 14.38 -8.79
N THR A 311 18.74 13.14 -9.26
CA THR A 311 18.02 12.02 -8.67
C THR A 311 18.87 11.49 -7.52
N MET A 312 18.39 11.63 -6.29
CA MET A 312 19.05 11.09 -5.11
C MET A 312 18.37 9.79 -4.68
N ILE A 313 19.16 8.86 -4.15
CA ILE A 313 18.68 7.65 -3.50
C ILE A 313 18.37 8.02 -2.05
N THR A 314 17.10 7.98 -1.69
CA THR A 314 16.57 8.36 -0.37
C THR A 314 15.79 7.18 0.18
N GLY A 315 16.23 6.67 1.33
CA GLY A 315 15.67 5.45 1.94
C GLY A 315 16.25 5.16 3.32
N HIS A 316 16.62 6.19 4.08
CA HIS A 316 17.18 6.03 5.42
C HIS A 316 16.04 5.78 6.41
N ILE A 317 15.80 4.51 6.73
CA ILE A 317 14.74 4.14 7.67
C ILE A 317 14.99 4.71 9.06
N GLU A 318 16.25 4.88 9.49
CA GLU A 318 16.55 5.45 10.80
C GLU A 318 16.22 6.95 10.89
N GLU A 319 16.39 7.69 9.80
CA GLU A 319 16.10 9.12 9.73
C GLU A 319 14.59 9.32 9.70
N THR A 320 13.89 8.67 8.76
CA THR A 320 12.43 8.78 8.57
C THR A 320 11.60 8.30 9.77
N THR A 321 12.11 7.40 10.62
CA THR A 321 11.38 6.93 11.82
C THR A 321 11.81 7.62 13.11
N GLY A 322 12.83 8.48 13.07
CA GLY A 322 13.44 9.08 14.25
C GLY A 322 14.29 8.12 15.09
N ALA A 323 14.69 6.95 14.54
CA ALA A 323 15.59 6.04 15.24
C ALA A 323 16.95 6.68 15.48
N ALA A 324 17.46 7.44 14.50
CA ALA A 324 18.74 8.14 14.60
C ALA A 324 18.77 9.13 15.78
N LEU A 325 17.65 9.82 16.02
CA LEU A 325 17.48 10.74 17.16
C LEU A 325 17.47 10.00 18.51
N ALA A 326 16.96 8.77 18.51
CA ALA A 326 16.86 7.93 19.70
C ALA A 326 18.15 7.14 20.01
N ARG A 327 19.15 7.08 19.14
CA ARG A 327 20.37 6.27 19.35
C ARG A 327 21.12 6.69 20.62
N ASN A 328 21.41 7.98 20.77
CA ASN A 328 22.24 8.46 21.87
C ASN A 328 21.39 8.76 23.10
N GLN A 329 21.61 8.00 24.16
CA GLN A 329 20.89 8.12 25.42
C GLN A 329 21.84 8.46 26.56
N ILE A 330 21.25 8.98 27.65
CA ILE A 330 21.94 9.25 28.90
C ILE A 330 21.14 8.52 29.98
N ASP A 331 21.82 7.67 30.75
CA ASP A 331 21.18 6.95 31.86
C ASP A 331 20.92 7.87 33.07
N LEU A 332 20.25 7.36 34.09
CA LEU A 332 19.97 8.12 35.32
C LEU A 332 21.22 8.50 36.12
N ALA A 333 22.35 7.83 35.87
CA ALA A 333 23.65 8.13 36.49
C ALA A 333 24.48 9.16 35.69
N GLY A 334 23.98 9.60 34.53
CA GLY A 334 24.64 10.56 33.65
C GLY A 334 25.60 9.93 32.62
N SER A 335 25.65 8.61 32.51
CA SER A 335 26.49 7.91 31.54
C SER A 335 25.82 7.87 30.17
N GLN A 336 26.59 8.18 29.13
CA GLN A 336 26.13 8.04 27.75
C GLN A 336 26.18 6.58 27.30
N TYR A 337 25.13 6.15 26.61
CA TYR A 337 25.07 4.85 25.96
C TYR A 337 24.30 4.95 24.64
N THR A 338 24.48 3.97 23.78
CA THR A 338 23.80 3.87 22.48
C THR A 338 22.73 2.80 22.55
N LEU A 339 21.50 3.13 22.13
CA LEU A 339 20.45 2.15 21.90
C LEU A 339 20.62 1.55 20.51
N ASP A 340 20.88 0.26 20.45
CA ASP A 340 21.06 -0.50 19.21
C ASP A 340 20.36 -1.87 19.20
N GLY A 341 19.57 -2.16 20.23
CA GLY A 341 18.88 -3.43 20.44
C GLY A 341 19.72 -4.46 21.20
N SER A 342 20.90 -4.07 21.69
CA SER A 342 21.82 -4.93 22.43
C SER A 342 21.12 -5.81 23.47
N GLY A 343 21.43 -7.10 23.42
CA GLY A 343 20.92 -8.09 24.38
C GLY A 343 19.47 -8.54 24.13
N VAL A 344 18.71 -7.92 23.23
CA VAL A 344 17.32 -8.31 22.90
C VAL A 344 17.32 -9.35 21.78
N GLY A 345 16.63 -10.47 21.97
CA GLY A 345 16.37 -11.46 20.92
C GLY A 345 15.14 -11.12 20.09
N VAL A 346 15.31 -11.03 18.77
CA VAL A 346 14.25 -10.78 17.80
C VAL A 346 14.14 -11.97 16.85
N ALA A 347 12.98 -12.62 16.87
CA ALA A 347 12.68 -13.74 15.98
C ALA A 347 11.98 -13.26 14.70
N ILE A 348 12.56 -13.62 13.56
CA ILE A 348 12.03 -13.33 12.22
C ILE A 348 11.47 -14.65 11.66
N LEU A 349 10.14 -14.75 11.59
CA LEU A 349 9.47 -15.89 10.97
C LEU A 349 9.15 -15.54 9.53
N ASP A 350 9.90 -16.13 8.58
CA ASP A 350 9.87 -15.73 7.17
C ASP A 350 10.41 -16.84 6.25
N SER A 351 10.93 -16.50 5.07
CA SER A 351 11.60 -17.40 4.12
C SER A 351 13.01 -17.83 4.52
N GLY A 352 13.42 -17.55 5.76
CA GLY A 352 14.76 -17.78 6.26
C GLY A 352 15.66 -16.55 6.10
N ILE A 353 16.92 -16.68 6.50
CA ILE A 353 17.92 -15.60 6.42
C ILE A 353 19.19 -16.16 5.78
N TYR A 354 19.79 -15.43 4.84
CA TYR A 354 21.13 -15.71 4.35
C TYR A 354 22.18 -15.29 5.41
N PRO A 355 22.82 -16.25 6.10
CA PRO A 355 23.54 -15.96 7.34
C PRO A 355 24.91 -15.29 7.14
N ASP A 356 25.48 -15.39 5.94
CA ASP A 356 26.84 -14.92 5.68
C ASP A 356 26.92 -13.45 5.27
N HIS A 357 25.77 -12.80 5.07
CA HIS A 357 25.70 -11.37 4.80
C HIS A 357 26.38 -10.56 5.91
N SER A 358 27.32 -9.68 5.57
CA SER A 358 28.11 -8.92 6.56
C SER A 358 27.24 -8.07 7.49
N GLY A 359 26.12 -7.56 7.00
CA GLY A 359 25.10 -6.87 7.79
C GLY A 359 24.55 -7.65 9.00
N PHE A 360 24.68 -8.98 9.08
CA PHE A 360 24.27 -9.77 10.25
C PHE A 360 25.40 -10.11 11.21
N LYS A 361 26.58 -9.53 11.00
CA LYS A 361 27.72 -9.65 11.90
C LYS A 361 27.74 -8.49 12.89
N ASN A 362 28.39 -8.68 14.04
CA ASN A 362 28.68 -7.60 14.99
C ASN A 362 29.97 -6.85 14.59
N ALA A 363 30.37 -5.86 15.38
CA ALA A 363 31.58 -5.07 15.13
C ALA A 363 32.87 -5.92 15.10
N GLN A 364 32.87 -7.10 15.74
CA GLN A 364 33.99 -8.05 15.75
C GLN A 364 33.92 -9.07 14.60
N GLY A 365 32.97 -8.94 13.68
CA GLY A 365 32.79 -9.85 12.53
C GLY A 365 32.13 -11.19 12.88
N GLN A 366 31.60 -11.35 14.09
CA GLN A 366 30.92 -12.57 14.55
C GLN A 366 29.43 -12.51 14.20
N SER A 367 28.83 -13.66 13.87
CA SER A 367 27.40 -13.72 13.57
C SER A 367 26.52 -13.36 14.78
N ARG A 368 25.52 -12.51 14.52
CA ARG A 368 24.44 -12.20 15.48
C ARG A 368 23.25 -13.15 15.38
N ILE A 369 23.25 -14.06 14.40
CA ILE A 369 22.24 -15.11 14.28
C ILE A 369 22.52 -16.17 15.35
N LYS A 370 21.69 -16.18 16.40
CA LYS A 370 21.84 -17.09 17.56
C LYS A 370 21.12 -18.42 17.39
N ALA A 371 20.14 -18.47 16.50
CA ALA A 371 19.47 -19.70 16.08
C ALA A 371 19.01 -19.56 14.63
N ASN A 372 19.06 -20.68 13.91
CA ASN A 372 18.56 -20.81 12.54
C ASN A 372 17.82 -22.15 12.43
N VAL A 373 16.49 -22.09 12.42
CA VAL A 373 15.63 -23.27 12.40
C VAL A 373 14.73 -23.25 11.17
N ASN A 374 14.45 -24.43 10.63
CA ASN A 374 13.70 -24.59 9.38
C ASN A 374 12.56 -25.59 9.57
N PHE A 375 11.34 -25.13 9.31
CA PHE A 375 10.11 -25.92 9.40
C PHE A 375 9.51 -26.27 8.03
N THR A 376 10.18 -25.88 6.94
CA THR A 376 9.70 -26.08 5.57
C THR A 376 10.27 -27.35 4.95
N ASP A 377 9.83 -27.62 3.73
CA ASP A 377 10.34 -28.69 2.87
C ASP A 377 11.59 -28.31 2.06
N SER A 378 12.06 -27.06 2.16
CA SER A 378 13.20 -26.56 1.40
C SER A 378 14.48 -26.48 2.25
N GLN A 379 15.62 -26.20 1.61
CA GLN A 379 16.90 -26.12 2.31
C GLN A 379 16.96 -24.91 3.25
N SER A 380 17.83 -24.98 4.28
CA SER A 380 18.12 -23.84 5.13
C SER A 380 18.80 -22.70 4.34
N GLY A 381 18.55 -21.46 4.74
CA GLY A 381 18.95 -20.26 4.01
C GLY A 381 17.74 -19.48 3.54
N ASP A 382 17.92 -18.60 2.55
CA ASP A 382 16.85 -17.77 2.03
C ASP A 382 16.88 -17.74 0.49
N GLY A 383 16.37 -18.80 -0.13
CA GLY A 383 16.25 -18.90 -1.58
C GLY A 383 15.17 -17.99 -2.17
N TYR A 384 14.20 -17.55 -1.35
CA TYR A 384 13.16 -16.61 -1.80
C TYR A 384 13.64 -15.16 -1.77
N GLY A 385 14.39 -14.77 -0.73
CA GLY A 385 15.04 -13.46 -0.57
C GLY A 385 14.32 -12.48 0.35
N HIS A 386 13.05 -12.74 0.66
CA HIS A 386 12.22 -11.86 1.48
C HIS A 386 12.69 -11.77 2.93
N GLY A 387 12.98 -12.91 3.58
CA GLY A 387 13.36 -12.94 4.98
C GLY A 387 14.69 -12.24 5.29
N THR A 388 15.67 -12.29 4.38
CA THR A 388 16.93 -11.54 4.49
C THR A 388 16.70 -10.04 4.46
N HIS A 389 15.81 -9.58 3.59
CA HIS A 389 15.43 -8.16 3.49
C HIS A 389 14.70 -7.68 4.75
N VAL A 390 13.72 -8.45 5.20
CA VAL A 390 12.96 -8.19 6.44
C VAL A 390 13.90 -8.12 7.66
N ALA A 391 14.79 -9.10 7.80
CA ALA A 391 15.76 -9.11 8.90
C ALA A 391 16.75 -7.95 8.81
N GLY A 392 17.12 -7.53 7.60
CA GLY A 392 17.95 -6.36 7.37
C GLY A 392 17.31 -5.05 7.85
N LEU A 393 16.04 -4.82 7.54
CA LEU A 393 15.31 -3.61 7.97
C LEU A 393 15.19 -3.53 9.50
N ALA A 394 14.91 -4.66 10.15
CA ALA A 394 14.81 -4.70 11.60
C ALA A 394 16.19 -4.61 12.28
N LEU A 395 17.19 -5.39 11.81
CA LEU A 395 18.35 -5.77 12.60
C LEU A 395 19.69 -5.62 11.87
N GLY A 396 19.73 -5.12 10.63
CA GLY A 396 20.96 -5.03 9.83
C GLY A 396 21.99 -4.04 10.38
N ASN A 397 23.21 -4.49 10.63
CA ASN A 397 24.36 -3.65 10.98
C ASN A 397 25.25 -3.46 9.76
N PHE A 398 24.71 -2.83 8.72
CA PHE A 398 25.43 -2.70 7.46
C PHE A 398 26.32 -1.45 7.48
N GLY A 399 27.63 -1.65 7.66
CA GLY A 399 28.59 -0.55 7.73
C GLY A 399 28.93 0.10 6.38
N LYS A 400 28.52 -0.48 5.24
CA LYS A 400 28.74 0.13 3.92
C LYS A 400 27.83 1.34 3.71
N ASN A 401 28.18 2.18 2.73
CA ASN A 401 27.49 3.44 2.44
C ASN A 401 27.33 4.32 3.70
N ASN A 402 28.37 4.35 4.55
CA ASN A 402 28.37 5.05 5.85
C ASN A 402 27.21 4.68 6.78
N GLY A 403 26.64 3.47 6.64
CA GLY A 403 25.49 3.05 7.46
C GLY A 403 24.13 3.48 6.94
N ALA A 404 24.03 4.02 5.72
CA ALA A 404 22.78 4.50 5.13
C ALA A 404 21.62 3.49 5.21
N TYR A 405 21.90 2.19 5.10
CA TYR A 405 20.89 1.13 5.10
C TYR A 405 20.93 0.27 6.37
N ARG A 406 21.33 0.87 7.49
CA ARG A 406 21.31 0.22 8.80
C ARG A 406 19.85 -0.01 9.24
N GLY A 407 19.61 -1.16 9.84
CA GLY A 407 18.35 -1.54 10.47
C GLY A 407 18.06 -0.75 11.75
N ILE A 408 16.83 -0.86 12.25
CA ILE A 408 16.41 -0.12 13.45
C ILE A 408 17.09 -0.62 14.74
N ALA A 409 17.39 -1.90 14.88
CA ALA A 409 18.06 -2.48 16.06
C ALA A 409 19.30 -3.31 15.63
N PRO A 410 20.38 -2.64 15.21
CA PRO A 410 21.50 -3.26 14.52
C PRO A 410 22.38 -4.17 15.40
N ASP A 411 22.27 -4.16 16.73
CA ASP A 411 23.03 -5.08 17.61
C ASP A 411 22.15 -6.06 18.39
N ALA A 412 20.86 -6.12 18.08
CA ALA A 412 19.98 -7.18 18.58
C ALA A 412 20.39 -8.58 18.08
N ASN A 413 20.08 -9.59 18.90
CA ASN A 413 20.29 -11.00 18.58
C ASN A 413 19.21 -11.47 17.59
N ILE A 414 19.63 -12.15 16.54
CA ILE A 414 18.74 -12.57 15.44
C ILE A 414 18.39 -14.05 15.60
N ILE A 415 17.09 -14.37 15.56
CA ILE A 415 16.59 -15.73 15.57
C ILE A 415 15.87 -15.97 14.24
N SER A 416 16.50 -16.73 13.35
CA SER A 416 15.94 -17.06 12.03
C SER A 416 15.03 -18.28 12.15
N VAL A 417 13.76 -18.11 11.78
CA VAL A 417 12.76 -19.18 11.83
C VAL A 417 12.12 -19.28 10.45
N LYS A 418 12.61 -20.21 9.63
CA LYS A 418 12.11 -20.40 8.27
C LYS A 418 10.79 -21.16 8.29
N VAL A 419 9.72 -20.51 7.83
CA VAL A 419 8.35 -21.02 7.73
C VAL A 419 7.73 -20.81 6.34
N LEU A 420 8.45 -20.11 5.45
CA LEU A 420 8.17 -20.03 4.01
C LEU A 420 9.30 -20.73 3.24
N ASN A 421 8.94 -21.58 2.27
CA ASN A 421 9.93 -22.26 1.45
C ASN A 421 10.57 -21.28 0.44
N ASP A 422 11.47 -21.78 -0.41
CA ASP A 422 12.25 -20.93 -1.33
C ASP A 422 11.41 -20.31 -2.47
N ASN A 423 10.13 -20.69 -2.57
CA ASN A 423 9.15 -20.06 -3.46
C ASN A 423 8.24 -19.04 -2.74
N GLY A 424 8.51 -18.75 -1.46
CA GLY A 424 7.68 -17.88 -0.64
C GLY A 424 6.37 -18.52 -0.17
N VAL A 425 6.21 -19.84 -0.35
CA VAL A 425 5.00 -20.58 0.03
C VAL A 425 5.14 -21.08 1.46
N GLY A 426 4.09 -20.88 2.27
CA GLY A 426 4.03 -21.35 3.65
C GLY A 426 2.79 -22.19 3.93
N HIS A 427 2.84 -22.91 5.04
CA HIS A 427 1.68 -23.62 5.61
C HIS A 427 1.42 -23.14 7.04
N THR A 428 0.15 -23.08 7.43
CA THR A 428 -0.26 -22.73 8.81
C THR A 428 0.42 -23.62 9.85
N SER A 429 0.60 -24.91 9.57
CA SER A 429 1.29 -25.85 10.47
C SER A 429 2.77 -25.49 10.67
N TRP A 430 3.48 -25.08 9.62
CA TRP A 430 4.88 -24.64 9.72
C TRP A 430 5.01 -23.38 10.56
N LEU A 431 4.12 -22.41 10.34
CA LEU A 431 4.07 -21.19 11.13
C LEU A 431 3.79 -21.48 12.61
N LEU A 432 2.79 -22.32 12.90
CA LEU A 432 2.45 -22.70 14.27
C LEU A 432 3.60 -23.44 14.97
N ASN A 433 4.28 -24.37 14.29
CA ASN A 433 5.45 -25.05 14.83
C ASN A 433 6.61 -24.08 15.07
N GLY A 434 6.83 -23.11 14.18
CA GLY A 434 7.84 -22.06 14.34
C GLY A 434 7.55 -21.16 15.54
N LEU A 435 6.31 -20.70 15.70
CA LEU A 435 5.87 -19.91 16.85
C LEU A 435 6.00 -20.70 18.17
N ASP A 436 5.66 -21.99 18.14
CA ASP A 436 5.80 -22.87 19.31
C ASP A 436 7.27 -23.06 19.69
N TRP A 437 8.15 -23.29 18.72
CA TRP A 437 9.59 -23.35 18.95
C TRP A 437 10.13 -22.05 19.54
N VAL A 438 9.69 -20.89 19.05
CA VAL A 438 10.05 -19.58 19.62
C VAL A 438 9.64 -19.51 21.08
N LEU A 439 8.41 -19.92 21.42
CA LEU A 439 7.92 -19.90 22.78
C LEU A 439 8.76 -20.80 23.70
N GLN A 440 9.12 -22.00 23.24
CA GLN A 440 9.95 -22.96 23.98
C GLN A 440 11.40 -22.46 24.19
N ASN A 441 11.97 -21.75 23.21
CA ASN A 441 13.37 -21.30 23.24
C ASN A 441 13.55 -19.84 23.68
N ARG A 442 12.47 -19.15 24.03
CA ARG A 442 12.48 -17.72 24.39
C ARG A 442 13.49 -17.37 25.48
N SER A 443 13.63 -18.21 26.51
CA SER A 443 14.54 -17.96 27.63
C SER A 443 16.00 -18.18 27.24
N VAL A 444 16.27 -19.14 26.35
CA VAL A 444 17.64 -19.47 25.90
C VAL A 444 18.22 -18.36 25.04
N HIS A 445 17.42 -17.76 24.17
CA HIS A 445 17.86 -16.72 23.24
C HIS A 445 17.41 -15.31 23.62
N ASN A 446 16.83 -15.13 24.82
CA ASN A 446 16.17 -13.90 25.26
C ASN A 446 15.23 -13.33 24.18
N ILE A 447 14.38 -14.17 23.58
CA ILE A 447 13.43 -13.76 22.54
C ILE A 447 12.34 -12.90 23.19
N ARG A 448 12.31 -11.62 22.84
CA ARG A 448 11.35 -10.64 23.36
C ARG A 448 10.47 -10.04 22.29
N VAL A 449 10.89 -10.13 21.02
CA VAL A 449 10.13 -9.62 19.87
C VAL A 449 10.02 -10.70 18.82
N VAL A 450 8.85 -10.81 18.20
CA VAL A 450 8.55 -11.69 17.07
C VAL A 450 8.01 -10.83 15.93
N ASN A 451 8.61 -10.95 14.75
CA ASN A 451 8.16 -10.30 13.54
C ASN A 451 7.53 -11.31 12.58
N LEU A 452 6.29 -11.03 12.16
CA LEU A 452 5.50 -11.81 11.22
C LEU A 452 5.24 -10.97 9.96
N SER A 453 6.22 -10.94 9.06
CA SER A 453 6.14 -10.25 7.75
C SER A 453 5.46 -11.10 6.67
N LEU A 454 4.52 -11.93 7.09
CA LEU A 454 3.76 -12.86 6.27
C LEU A 454 2.30 -12.79 6.70
N GLY A 455 1.41 -13.37 5.90
CA GLY A 455 0.04 -13.51 6.34
C GLY A 455 -0.80 -14.38 5.44
N SER A 456 -1.89 -14.86 6.03
CA SER A 456 -2.95 -15.61 5.37
C SER A 456 -4.25 -14.81 5.33
N LEU A 457 -5.24 -15.28 4.55
CA LEU A 457 -6.58 -14.74 4.59
C LEU A 457 -7.15 -14.87 6.01
N ALA A 458 -7.71 -13.79 6.55
CA ALA A 458 -8.35 -13.77 7.86
C ALA A 458 -9.84 -14.14 7.71
N ILE A 459 -10.12 -15.44 7.60
CA ILE A 459 -11.50 -15.94 7.49
C ILE A 459 -12.08 -16.15 8.89
N ASP A 460 -11.42 -17.00 9.68
CA ASP A 460 -11.86 -17.34 11.03
C ASP A 460 -11.63 -16.18 11.99
N SER A 461 -12.61 -15.95 12.89
CA SER A 461 -12.49 -15.01 14.01
C SER A 461 -11.15 -15.22 14.73
N HIS A 462 -10.52 -14.14 15.18
CA HIS A 462 -9.28 -14.21 15.96
C HIS A 462 -9.41 -15.07 17.24
N LEU A 463 -10.63 -15.35 17.69
CA LEU A 463 -10.93 -16.26 18.81
C LEU A 463 -10.76 -17.74 18.43
N ASN A 464 -10.90 -18.07 17.15
CA ASN A 464 -10.88 -19.44 16.61
C ASN A 464 -9.67 -19.71 15.71
N ASP A 465 -9.13 -18.69 15.05
CA ASP A 465 -7.95 -18.80 14.20
C ASP A 465 -6.76 -19.33 15.02
N PRO A 466 -6.21 -20.51 14.68
CA PRO A 466 -5.13 -21.12 15.45
C PRO A 466 -3.87 -20.23 15.48
N ILE A 467 -3.62 -19.43 14.45
CA ILE A 467 -2.49 -18.50 14.41
C ILE A 467 -2.73 -17.39 15.44
N ALA A 468 -3.92 -16.78 15.45
CA ALA A 468 -4.27 -15.73 16.40
C ALA A 468 -4.25 -16.22 17.86
N ILE A 469 -4.70 -17.45 18.11
CA ILE A 469 -4.61 -18.11 19.43
C ILE A 469 -3.14 -18.29 19.85
N LYS A 470 -2.28 -18.76 18.95
CA LYS A 470 -0.84 -18.92 19.25
C LYS A 470 -0.17 -17.56 19.47
N VAL A 471 -0.53 -16.54 18.70
CA VAL A 471 -0.06 -15.15 18.93
C VAL A 471 -0.47 -14.66 20.32
N LYS A 472 -1.72 -14.89 20.75
CA LYS A 472 -2.19 -14.58 22.11
C LYS A 472 -1.32 -15.26 23.17
N GLU A 473 -0.95 -16.52 22.96
CA GLU A 473 -0.09 -17.28 23.87
C GLU A 473 1.32 -16.68 24.01
N LEU A 474 1.94 -16.27 22.89
CA LEU A 474 3.23 -15.60 22.89
C LEU A 474 3.17 -14.25 23.63
N VAL A 475 2.15 -13.44 23.34
CA VAL A 475 1.95 -12.13 23.98
C VAL A 475 1.74 -12.28 25.48
N ASN A 476 0.91 -13.25 25.90
CA ASN A 476 0.71 -13.58 27.32
C ASN A 476 1.98 -14.07 28.01
N SER A 477 2.94 -14.58 27.24
CA SER A 477 4.27 -14.99 27.72
C SER A 477 5.29 -13.85 27.75
N GLY A 478 4.86 -12.61 27.45
CA GLY A 478 5.67 -11.39 27.54
C GLY A 478 6.50 -11.10 26.28
N ILE A 479 6.18 -11.73 25.15
CA ILE A 479 6.79 -11.50 23.84
C ILE A 479 5.95 -10.45 23.08
N VAL A 480 6.60 -9.44 22.53
CA VAL A 480 5.95 -8.48 21.62
C VAL A 480 5.82 -9.13 20.25
N VAL A 481 4.59 -9.28 19.76
CA VAL A 481 4.34 -9.82 18.41
C VAL A 481 3.95 -8.69 17.47
N ILE A 482 4.72 -8.52 16.39
CA ILE A 482 4.47 -7.55 15.33
C ILE A 482 4.03 -8.31 14.07
N ALA A 483 2.95 -7.87 13.45
CA ALA A 483 2.40 -8.49 12.24
C ALA A 483 2.19 -7.46 11.12
N ALA A 484 2.45 -7.85 9.89
CA ALA A 484 2.09 -7.04 8.72
C ALA A 484 0.56 -6.98 8.55
N ALA A 485 0.02 -5.81 8.18
CA ALA A 485 -1.41 -5.65 7.96
C ALA A 485 -1.96 -6.42 6.73
N GLY A 486 -1.11 -6.63 5.72
CA GLY A 486 -1.49 -7.19 4.42
C GLY A 486 -1.36 -6.17 3.28
N ASN A 487 -1.40 -6.66 2.04
CA ASN A 487 -1.16 -5.84 0.83
C ASN A 487 -2.38 -5.80 -0.11
N LEU A 488 -3.59 -6.04 0.41
CA LEU A 488 -4.83 -6.09 -0.37
C LEU A 488 -5.70 -4.83 -0.17
N GLY A 489 -5.11 -3.70 0.21
CA GLY A 489 -5.83 -2.47 0.46
C GLY A 489 -6.45 -1.78 -0.76
N ARG A 490 -6.20 -2.30 -1.97
CA ARG A 490 -6.66 -1.70 -3.22
C ARG A 490 -7.29 -2.74 -4.13
N SER A 491 -8.38 -2.38 -4.80
CA SER A 491 -8.92 -3.15 -5.91
C SER A 491 -8.01 -3.07 -7.13
N ILE A 492 -8.23 -3.97 -8.08
CA ILE A 492 -7.60 -3.92 -9.39
C ILE A 492 -7.84 -2.56 -10.08
N ASN A 493 -9.03 -1.97 -9.91
CA ASN A 493 -9.43 -0.66 -10.43
C ASN A 493 -8.92 0.54 -9.59
N GLY A 494 -7.98 0.33 -8.67
CA GLY A 494 -7.36 1.42 -7.92
C GLY A 494 -8.16 1.97 -6.74
N LYS A 495 -9.36 1.44 -6.45
CA LYS A 495 -10.22 1.88 -5.34
C LYS A 495 -9.70 1.33 -4.01
N LYS A 496 -9.78 2.12 -2.92
CA LYS A 496 -9.52 1.64 -1.57
C LYS A 496 -10.48 0.50 -1.21
N ILE A 497 -9.95 -0.59 -0.65
CA ILE A 497 -10.73 -1.67 -0.05
C ILE A 497 -10.48 -1.70 1.45
N TYR A 498 -11.56 -1.73 2.22
CA TYR A 498 -11.58 -1.91 3.67
C TYR A 498 -11.95 -3.35 4.01
N GLY A 499 -11.50 -3.85 5.15
CA GLY A 499 -11.87 -5.19 5.60
C GLY A 499 -10.90 -6.31 5.25
N LEU A 500 -9.71 -5.99 4.74
CA LEU A 500 -8.75 -6.98 4.22
C LEU A 500 -7.46 -7.07 5.04
N ILE A 501 -7.56 -6.86 6.35
CA ILE A 501 -6.48 -7.16 7.28
C ILE A 501 -6.27 -8.68 7.32
N HIS A 502 -5.03 -9.13 7.09
CA HIS A 502 -4.68 -10.55 7.04
C HIS A 502 -4.47 -11.14 8.44
N SER A 503 -4.52 -12.46 8.57
CA SER A 503 -4.00 -13.16 9.75
C SER A 503 -2.49 -13.29 9.60
N PRO A 504 -1.66 -13.04 10.63
CA PRO A 504 -2.00 -12.79 12.03
C PRO A 504 -2.34 -11.34 12.40
N GLY A 505 -2.29 -10.40 11.45
CA GLY A 505 -2.59 -8.97 11.69
C GLY A 505 -4.02 -8.67 12.15
N ASN A 506 -4.97 -9.61 11.98
CA ASN A 506 -6.34 -9.51 12.51
C ASN A 506 -6.40 -9.79 14.02
N SER A 507 -5.35 -10.35 14.62
CA SER A 507 -5.28 -10.62 16.05
C SER A 507 -5.19 -9.30 16.82
N PRO A 508 -6.06 -9.06 17.82
CA PRO A 508 -5.98 -7.86 18.65
C PRO A 508 -4.72 -7.83 19.53
N TYR A 509 -4.13 -9.01 19.78
CA TYR A 509 -2.92 -9.17 20.59
C TYR A 509 -1.63 -8.79 19.85
N ALA A 510 -1.61 -8.89 18.52
CA ALA A 510 -0.48 -8.44 17.72
C ALA A 510 -0.51 -6.92 17.55
N ILE A 511 0.67 -6.30 17.42
CA ILE A 511 0.82 -4.95 16.90
C ILE A 511 0.86 -5.06 15.37
N THR A 512 -0.22 -4.67 14.73
CA THR A 512 -0.44 -4.77 13.29
C THR A 512 0.01 -3.50 12.61
N VAL A 513 0.90 -3.63 11.64
CA VAL A 513 1.60 -2.50 11.02
C VAL A 513 1.21 -2.38 9.55
N GLY A 514 0.58 -1.26 9.20
CA GLY A 514 0.36 -0.86 7.80
C GLY A 514 1.58 -0.14 7.22
N ALA A 515 1.51 0.19 5.92
CA ALA A 515 2.64 0.77 5.19
C ALA A 515 2.38 2.21 4.75
N SER A 516 3.26 3.13 5.14
CA SER A 516 3.34 4.48 4.61
C SER A 516 4.33 4.58 3.43
N ASN A 517 4.09 5.57 2.59
CA ASN A 517 4.93 5.98 1.49
C ASN A 517 5.48 7.36 1.84
N GLY A 518 6.76 7.42 2.18
CA GLY A 518 7.45 8.69 2.38
C GLY A 518 7.95 9.31 1.08
N PHE A 519 7.54 8.83 -0.09
CA PHE A 519 7.89 9.39 -1.42
C PHE A 519 9.40 9.60 -1.71
N GLY A 520 10.29 9.03 -0.88
CA GLY A 520 11.73 9.27 -0.97
C GLY A 520 12.16 10.57 -0.28
N THR A 521 11.46 11.05 0.74
CA THR A 521 11.85 12.20 1.56
C THR A 521 12.12 11.74 2.99
N ASP A 522 13.01 12.46 3.69
CA ASP A 522 13.21 12.28 5.13
C ASP A 522 12.19 13.07 5.96
N GLY A 523 11.71 14.18 5.38
CA GLY A 523 10.57 14.94 5.90
C GLY A 523 9.30 14.10 5.85
N ARG A 524 8.37 14.38 6.77
CA ARG A 524 7.19 13.53 6.99
C ARG A 524 5.86 14.23 6.71
N ASP A 525 5.93 15.46 6.20
CA ASP A 525 4.74 16.27 5.93
C ASP A 525 4.03 15.85 4.63
N ASP A 526 4.74 15.16 3.73
CA ASP A 526 4.23 14.64 2.46
C ASP A 526 3.91 13.13 2.48
N ASP A 527 4.20 12.45 3.59
CA ASP A 527 3.91 11.04 3.77
C ASP A 527 2.42 10.71 3.59
N ALA A 528 2.15 9.61 2.89
CA ALA A 528 0.80 9.09 2.69
C ALA A 528 0.72 7.59 2.95
N ILE A 529 -0.49 7.07 3.17
CA ILE A 529 -0.69 5.61 3.24
C ILE A 529 -0.47 5.00 1.87
N THR A 530 0.29 3.90 1.79
CA THR A 530 0.50 3.20 0.52
C THR A 530 -0.82 2.66 0.00
N THR A 531 -0.96 2.64 -1.32
CA THR A 531 -2.24 2.20 -1.91
C THR A 531 -2.53 0.73 -1.59
N TYR A 532 -1.50 -0.12 -1.52
CA TYR A 532 -1.63 -1.55 -1.23
C TYR A 532 -1.83 -1.88 0.25
N SER A 533 -1.46 -1.02 1.22
CA SER A 533 -1.61 -1.35 2.64
C SER A 533 -3.04 -1.74 2.97
N SER A 534 -3.24 -2.95 3.49
CA SER A 534 -4.55 -3.42 3.92
C SER A 534 -5.14 -2.50 5.00
N ARG A 535 -6.47 -2.36 4.95
CA ARG A 535 -7.24 -1.44 5.77
C ARG A 535 -8.25 -2.20 6.61
N GLY A 536 -8.45 -1.76 7.85
CA GLY A 536 -9.47 -2.32 8.73
C GLY A 536 -10.89 -1.92 8.34
N PRO A 537 -11.88 -2.13 9.24
CA PRO A 537 -11.76 -3.01 10.42
C PRO A 537 -11.49 -4.46 9.99
N THR A 538 -11.19 -5.37 10.93
CA THR A 538 -11.11 -6.80 10.60
C THR A 538 -12.49 -7.34 10.19
N ARG A 539 -12.51 -8.29 9.24
CA ARG A 539 -13.72 -8.97 8.76
C ARG A 539 -13.66 -10.49 8.93
N SER A 540 -12.75 -10.98 9.76
CA SER A 540 -12.81 -12.33 10.29
C SER A 540 -14.11 -12.52 11.08
N PHE A 541 -14.66 -13.73 11.07
CA PHE A 541 -15.95 -14.01 11.70
C PHE A 541 -16.01 -15.43 12.27
N TYR A 542 -16.95 -15.67 13.18
CA TYR A 542 -17.40 -17.01 13.51
C TYR A 542 -18.87 -17.19 13.15
N THR A 543 -19.29 -18.43 12.94
CA THR A 543 -20.70 -18.76 12.69
C THR A 543 -21.33 -19.20 14.01
N ALA A 544 -22.33 -18.46 14.47
CA ALA A 544 -23.08 -18.81 15.67
C ALA A 544 -23.94 -20.07 15.45
N LEU A 545 -24.43 -20.68 16.55
CA LEU A 545 -25.26 -21.89 16.49
C LEU A 545 -26.54 -21.73 15.66
N ASP A 546 -27.03 -20.49 15.50
CA ASP A 546 -28.19 -20.15 14.66
C ASP A 546 -27.83 -19.89 13.19
N GLY A 547 -26.59 -20.16 12.78
CA GLY A 547 -26.10 -20.00 11.40
C GLY A 547 -25.68 -18.59 11.01
N LYS A 548 -25.81 -17.59 11.91
CA LYS A 548 -25.41 -16.21 11.61
C LYS A 548 -23.91 -16.01 11.72
N ARG A 549 -23.33 -15.27 10.77
CA ARG A 549 -21.94 -14.80 10.85
C ARG A 549 -21.84 -13.60 11.78
N VAL A 550 -20.98 -13.70 12.78
CA VAL A 550 -20.64 -12.60 13.70
C VAL A 550 -19.22 -12.16 13.38
N TYR A 551 -19.11 -10.97 12.79
CA TYR A 551 -17.84 -10.37 12.40
C TYR A 551 -17.15 -9.72 13.60
N ASP A 552 -15.83 -9.89 13.66
CA ASP A 552 -14.99 -9.33 14.71
C ASP A 552 -15.03 -7.80 14.71
N ASN A 553 -14.90 -7.15 13.54
CA ASN A 553 -14.89 -5.68 13.39
C ASN A 553 -13.87 -4.94 14.28
N VAL A 554 -12.69 -5.54 14.47
CA VAL A 554 -11.61 -4.96 15.28
C VAL A 554 -10.92 -3.84 14.50
N ILE A 555 -10.60 -2.71 15.16
CA ILE A 555 -9.86 -1.59 14.57
C ILE A 555 -8.42 -2.05 14.30
N LYS A 556 -8.02 -1.96 13.02
CA LYS A 556 -6.67 -2.27 12.53
C LYS A 556 -6.38 -1.42 11.27
N PRO A 557 -5.10 -1.18 10.91
CA PRO A 557 -3.89 -1.52 11.65
C PRO A 557 -3.77 -0.72 12.96
N ASP A 558 -2.83 -1.08 13.83
CA ASP A 558 -2.57 -0.34 15.07
C ASP A 558 -1.80 0.95 14.81
N LEU A 559 -0.82 0.89 13.90
CA LEU A 559 -0.06 2.03 13.39
C LEU A 559 0.50 1.71 12.00
N VAL A 560 1.20 2.66 11.39
CA VAL A 560 1.92 2.43 10.12
C VAL A 560 3.40 2.78 10.25
N ALA A 561 4.22 2.20 9.39
CA ALA A 561 5.64 2.55 9.28
C ALA A 561 6.03 2.64 7.80
N PRO A 562 7.20 3.21 7.45
CA PRO A 562 7.68 3.22 6.07
C PRO A 562 7.62 1.82 5.46
N GLY A 563 7.13 1.71 4.23
CA GLY A 563 6.92 0.40 3.61
C GLY A 563 7.03 0.38 2.10
N ASN A 564 7.39 1.50 1.47
CA ASN A 564 7.46 1.63 0.02
C ASN A 564 8.90 1.87 -0.44
N LYS A 565 9.37 1.03 -1.37
CA LYS A 565 10.69 1.11 -2.01
C LYS A 565 11.84 1.18 -1.00
N LEU A 566 11.78 0.32 0.02
CA LEU A 566 12.81 0.27 1.05
C LEU A 566 13.99 -0.57 0.60
N ILE A 567 15.20 -0.05 0.83
CA ILE A 567 16.46 -0.72 0.53
C ILE A 567 16.87 -1.54 1.75
N SER A 568 17.16 -2.82 1.54
CA SER A 568 17.75 -3.66 2.60
C SER A 568 18.58 -4.80 2.03
N LEU A 569 19.07 -5.63 2.94
CA LEU A 569 19.99 -6.74 2.66
C LEU A 569 19.36 -7.73 1.68
N LYS A 570 20.16 -8.23 0.74
CA LYS A 570 19.75 -9.18 -0.30
C LYS A 570 20.45 -10.52 -0.06
N SER A 571 19.72 -11.63 -0.15
CA SER A 571 20.36 -12.94 -0.26
C SER A 571 20.83 -13.20 -1.69
N PRO A 572 22.02 -13.81 -1.90
CA PRO A 572 22.50 -14.12 -3.24
C PRO A 572 21.57 -15.05 -4.01
N ASN A 573 21.43 -14.82 -5.32
CA ASN A 573 20.67 -15.68 -6.25
C ASN A 573 19.22 -16.00 -5.81
N ASN A 574 18.56 -15.07 -5.12
CA ASN A 574 17.20 -15.29 -4.65
C ASN A 574 16.14 -15.16 -5.74
N LEU A 575 15.00 -15.84 -5.56
CA LEU A 575 13.93 -15.92 -6.55
C LEU A 575 13.33 -14.54 -6.91
N ILE A 576 13.19 -13.63 -5.95
CA ILE A 576 12.65 -12.28 -6.19
C ILE A 576 13.58 -11.51 -7.12
N ALA A 577 14.87 -11.45 -6.77
CA ALA A 577 15.89 -10.74 -7.55
C ALA A 577 16.15 -11.40 -8.90
N SER A 578 16.01 -12.73 -9.03
CA SER A 578 16.14 -13.41 -10.32
C SER A 578 14.98 -13.11 -11.27
N ASN A 579 13.76 -12.97 -10.74
CA ASN A 579 12.58 -12.67 -11.54
C ASN A 579 12.46 -11.18 -11.87
N LEU A 580 12.94 -10.31 -10.98
CA LEU A 580 12.88 -8.85 -11.09
C LEU A 580 14.24 -8.25 -10.78
N SER A 581 15.16 -8.37 -11.74
CA SER A 581 16.55 -7.91 -11.61
C SER A 581 16.67 -6.42 -11.28
N GLU A 582 15.68 -5.61 -11.67
CA GLU A 582 15.60 -4.17 -11.37
C GLU A 582 15.45 -3.85 -9.89
N LEU A 583 15.07 -4.83 -9.06
CA LEU A 583 15.01 -4.66 -7.62
C LEU A 583 16.39 -4.75 -6.97
N SER A 584 17.37 -5.38 -7.63
CA SER A 584 18.75 -5.44 -7.12
C SER A 584 19.45 -4.10 -7.30
N LEU A 585 20.11 -3.62 -6.25
CA LEU A 585 20.99 -2.47 -6.38
C LEU A 585 22.28 -2.88 -7.13
N PRO A 586 22.84 -1.99 -7.97
CA PRO A 586 24.13 -2.23 -8.60
C PRO A 586 25.22 -2.44 -7.54
N LEU A 587 26.06 -3.44 -7.76
CA LEU A 587 27.26 -3.65 -6.94
C LEU A 587 28.33 -2.62 -7.34
N ALA A 588 28.98 -2.00 -6.35
CA ALA A 588 30.14 -1.16 -6.63
C ALA A 588 31.34 -2.03 -7.08
N GLU A 589 32.34 -1.39 -7.69
CA GLU A 589 33.54 -2.09 -8.16
C GLU A 589 34.24 -2.83 -7.00
N GLY A 590 34.46 -4.14 -7.16
CA GLY A 590 35.05 -5.00 -6.13
C GLY A 590 34.06 -5.59 -5.12
N GLU A 591 32.77 -5.26 -5.21
CA GLU A 591 31.74 -5.88 -4.36
C GLU A 591 31.23 -7.21 -4.93
N THR A 592 30.93 -8.13 -4.02
CA THR A 592 30.31 -9.41 -4.35
C THR A 592 28.83 -9.40 -4.02
N ASP A 593 28.05 -10.23 -4.72
CA ASP A 593 26.62 -10.40 -4.46
C ASP A 593 26.30 -10.88 -3.02
N ALA A 594 27.29 -11.44 -2.31
CA ALA A 594 27.20 -11.83 -0.91
C ALA A 594 26.82 -10.70 0.06
N ASP A 595 27.07 -9.44 -0.30
CA ASP A 595 26.69 -8.26 0.48
C ASP A 595 25.76 -7.33 -0.33
N GLY A 596 24.99 -7.92 -1.25
CA GLY A 596 24.09 -7.18 -2.11
C GLY A 596 22.94 -6.53 -1.35
N LEU A 597 22.34 -5.51 -1.96
CA LEU A 597 21.13 -4.84 -1.47
C LEU A 597 20.02 -4.95 -2.51
N MET A 598 18.76 -4.86 -2.07
CA MET A 598 17.61 -4.78 -2.96
C MET A 598 16.47 -3.91 -2.43
N TYR A 599 15.60 -3.47 -3.34
CA TYR A 599 14.35 -2.79 -3.06
C TYR A 599 13.22 -3.78 -2.84
N GLN A 600 12.41 -3.54 -1.81
CA GLN A 600 11.07 -4.14 -1.69
C GLN A 600 10.04 -3.13 -1.18
N SER A 601 8.77 -3.42 -1.47
CA SER A 601 7.61 -2.67 -1.00
C SER A 601 6.60 -3.63 -0.39
N GLY A 602 6.04 -3.28 0.76
CA GLY A 602 4.99 -4.07 1.41
C GLY A 602 4.82 -3.70 2.87
N THR A 603 3.68 -4.07 3.45
CA THR A 603 3.51 -4.08 4.91
C THR A 603 4.49 -5.05 5.59
N SER A 604 4.97 -6.05 4.86
CA SER A 604 6.08 -6.93 5.23
C SER A 604 7.41 -6.19 5.47
N MET A 605 7.62 -5.00 4.88
CA MET A 605 8.78 -4.15 5.13
C MET A 605 8.52 -3.14 6.26
N SER A 606 7.26 -2.81 6.53
CA SER A 606 6.87 -1.92 7.63
C SER A 606 6.89 -2.61 9.00
N ALA A 607 6.41 -3.85 9.08
CA ALA A 607 6.44 -4.66 10.29
C ALA A 607 7.85 -4.78 10.94
N PRO A 608 8.94 -5.10 10.22
CA PRO A 608 10.26 -5.24 10.82
C PRO A 608 10.81 -3.93 11.38
N ILE A 609 10.42 -2.77 10.83
CA ILE A 609 10.78 -1.46 11.37
C ILE A 609 10.19 -1.28 12.77
N ALA A 610 8.90 -1.61 12.95
CA ALA A 610 8.26 -1.58 14.26
C ALA A 610 8.81 -2.66 15.21
N ALA A 611 9.21 -3.83 14.71
CA ALA A 611 9.89 -4.86 15.50
C ALA A 611 11.24 -4.39 16.03
N GLY A 612 12.04 -3.69 15.22
CA GLY A 612 13.26 -3.05 15.68
C GLY A 612 12.99 -1.94 16.71
N ALA A 613 11.95 -1.14 16.52
CA ALA A 613 11.55 -0.13 17.51
C ALA A 613 11.18 -0.77 18.87
N ALA A 614 10.44 -1.87 18.85
CA ALA A 614 10.13 -2.66 20.05
C ALA A 614 11.40 -3.18 20.73
N ALA A 615 12.41 -3.62 19.97
CA ALA A 615 13.69 -4.06 20.51
C ALA A 615 14.43 -2.91 21.23
N LEU A 616 14.47 -1.71 20.65
CA LEU A 616 15.06 -0.52 21.31
C LEU A 616 14.33 -0.14 22.60
N LEU A 617 12.99 -0.22 22.61
CA LEU A 617 12.19 0.03 23.81
C LEU A 617 12.51 -0.99 24.92
N LEU A 618 12.68 -2.26 24.56
CA LEU A 618 12.98 -3.35 25.48
C LEU A 618 14.43 -3.37 25.96
N GLU A 619 15.36 -2.84 25.18
CA GLU A 619 16.72 -2.55 25.63
C GLU A 619 16.71 -1.41 26.66
N MET A 620 16.01 -0.31 26.35
CA MET A 620 15.84 0.84 27.25
C MET A 620 15.21 0.44 28.59
N ASN A 621 14.12 -0.33 28.54
CA ASN A 621 13.44 -0.82 29.73
C ASN A 621 13.02 -2.29 29.54
N PRO A 622 13.77 -3.26 30.12
CA PRO A 622 13.50 -4.68 29.92
C PRO A 622 12.20 -5.15 30.58
N ASN A 623 11.61 -4.36 31.48
CA ASN A 623 10.38 -4.69 32.20
C ASN A 623 9.11 -4.30 31.44
N LEU A 624 9.22 -3.59 30.31
CA LEU A 624 8.05 -3.25 29.49
C LEU A 624 7.27 -4.51 29.08
N THR A 625 5.96 -4.43 29.21
CA THR A 625 5.03 -5.45 28.73
C THR A 625 4.72 -5.21 27.25
N PRO A 626 4.19 -6.21 26.53
CA PRO A 626 3.74 -6.00 25.15
C PRO A 626 2.70 -4.87 24.99
N GLY A 627 1.75 -4.76 25.93
CA GLY A 627 0.77 -3.68 25.94
C GLY A 627 1.38 -2.30 26.18
N MET A 628 2.43 -2.19 27.00
CA MET A 628 3.17 -0.95 27.17
C MET A 628 3.96 -0.58 25.93
N VAL A 629 4.58 -1.54 25.25
CA VAL A 629 5.26 -1.30 23.98
C VAL A 629 4.26 -0.79 22.93
N LYS A 630 3.10 -1.45 22.78
CA LYS A 630 2.01 -0.98 21.91
C LYS A 630 1.61 0.46 22.25
N MET A 631 1.42 0.75 23.54
CA MET A 631 1.06 2.10 24.01
C MET A 631 2.09 3.16 23.65
N LEU A 632 3.37 2.89 23.86
CA LEU A 632 4.43 3.85 23.56
C LEU A 632 4.51 4.16 22.06
N LEU A 633 4.29 3.15 21.22
CA LEU A 633 4.29 3.27 19.76
C LEU A 633 3.07 4.03 19.24
N GLU A 634 1.86 3.71 19.71
CA GLU A 634 0.62 4.39 19.30
C GLU A 634 0.55 5.83 19.80
N TYR A 635 0.85 6.05 21.08
CA TYR A 635 0.70 7.38 21.70
C TYR A 635 1.59 8.43 21.03
N SER A 636 2.82 8.04 20.65
CA SER A 636 3.82 8.94 20.07
C SER A 636 3.74 9.09 18.56
N ALA A 637 2.94 8.26 17.88
CA ALA A 637 2.81 8.23 16.42
C ALA A 637 2.44 9.60 15.83
N GLN A 638 2.78 9.83 14.55
CA GLN A 638 2.37 11.01 13.80
C GLN A 638 1.07 10.74 13.04
N PRO A 639 -0.01 11.49 13.25
CA PRO A 639 -1.17 11.43 12.37
C PRO A 639 -0.79 11.85 10.94
N ILE A 640 -1.09 10.98 9.96
CA ILE A 640 -0.94 11.26 8.53
C ILE A 640 -2.17 12.03 8.05
N ALA A 641 -1.93 13.11 7.31
CA ALA A 641 -2.99 13.93 6.73
C ALA A 641 -3.81 13.14 5.69
N GLY A 642 -5.14 13.25 5.76
CA GLY A 642 -6.05 12.62 4.79
C GLY A 642 -6.20 11.10 4.92
N ALA A 643 -5.61 10.47 5.93
CA ALA A 643 -5.81 9.06 6.26
C ALA A 643 -6.85 8.90 7.38
N ASP A 644 -7.74 7.93 7.27
CA ASP A 644 -8.62 7.56 8.38
C ASP A 644 -7.99 6.50 9.30
N MET A 645 -8.60 6.26 10.46
CA MET A 645 -8.10 5.34 11.48
C MET A 645 -7.98 3.88 11.01
N PHE A 646 -8.82 3.43 10.06
CA PHE A 646 -8.70 2.09 9.49
C PHE A 646 -7.59 1.99 8.44
N GLU A 647 -7.01 3.11 8.01
CA GLU A 647 -5.82 3.15 7.16
C GLU A 647 -4.54 3.31 7.96
N GLN A 648 -4.52 4.23 8.93
CA GLN A 648 -3.30 4.64 9.64
C GLN A 648 -3.17 4.10 11.06
N GLY A 649 -4.25 3.58 11.65
CA GLY A 649 -4.31 3.31 13.08
C GLY A 649 -4.10 4.58 13.90
N ALA A 650 -3.14 4.55 14.82
CA ALA A 650 -2.70 5.70 15.59
C ALA A 650 -1.90 6.72 14.77
N GLY A 651 -1.39 6.32 13.60
CA GLY A 651 -0.54 7.13 12.75
C GLY A 651 0.79 6.45 12.44
N GLN A 652 1.73 7.22 11.88
CA GLN A 652 3.02 6.71 11.47
C GLN A 652 4.04 6.72 12.62
N LEU A 653 4.75 5.60 12.76
CA LEU A 653 5.72 5.29 13.80
C LEU A 653 6.68 6.46 14.11
N ASN A 654 6.85 6.74 15.41
CA ASN A 654 7.77 7.75 15.93
C ASN A 654 8.62 7.14 17.06
N ILE A 655 9.83 6.70 16.73
CA ILE A 655 10.69 5.99 17.70
C ILE A 655 11.24 6.94 18.76
N ASP A 656 11.61 8.16 18.38
CA ASP A 656 12.10 9.19 19.31
C ASP A 656 11.07 9.53 20.40
N GLY A 657 9.83 9.79 20.00
CA GLY A 657 8.74 10.07 20.94
C GLY A 657 8.48 8.89 21.89
N ALA A 658 8.42 7.67 21.36
CA ALA A 658 8.24 6.46 22.17
C ALA A 658 9.37 6.28 23.21
N ILE A 659 10.63 6.49 22.81
CA ILE A 659 11.80 6.37 23.70
C ILE A 659 11.82 7.47 24.78
N LYS A 660 11.44 8.72 24.44
CA LYS A 660 11.33 9.81 25.40
C LYS A 660 10.33 9.50 26.53
N ILE A 661 9.20 8.87 26.19
CA ILE A 661 8.22 8.42 27.19
C ILE A 661 8.79 7.23 27.98
N ALA A 662 9.34 6.23 27.29
CA ALA A 662 9.87 5.01 27.91
C ALA A 662 10.94 5.28 28.96
N ARG A 663 11.81 6.28 28.72
CA ARG A 663 12.84 6.73 29.66
C ARG A 663 12.27 7.21 31.00
N GLY A 664 11.05 7.74 30.98
CA GLY A 664 10.33 8.20 32.17
C GLY A 664 9.73 7.09 33.03
N LEU A 665 9.60 5.89 32.44
CA LEU A 665 9.01 4.74 33.11
C LEU A 665 10.04 4.08 34.02
N ARG A 666 9.59 3.74 35.22
CA ARG A 666 10.40 3.07 36.24
C ARG A 666 10.95 1.74 35.72
N THR A 667 12.20 1.46 36.04
CA THR A 667 12.90 0.20 35.73
C THR A 667 13.04 -0.70 36.95
N ASP A 668 12.73 -0.21 38.14
CA ASP A 668 12.76 -0.95 39.41
C ASP A 668 11.46 -1.72 39.71
N ILE A 669 10.43 -1.54 38.85
CA ILE A 669 9.16 -2.26 38.94
C ILE A 669 9.12 -3.36 37.88
N ASP A 670 8.79 -4.58 38.31
CA ASP A 670 8.30 -5.60 37.38
C ASP A 670 6.83 -5.31 37.03
N PHE A 671 6.61 -4.66 35.89
CA PHE A 671 5.25 -4.32 35.44
C PHE A 671 4.35 -5.53 35.27
N ARG A 672 4.92 -6.74 35.10
CA ARG A 672 4.14 -7.99 35.02
C ARG A 672 3.54 -8.39 36.36
N ASN A 673 4.20 -8.10 37.48
CA ASN A 673 3.81 -8.61 38.80
C ASN A 673 3.49 -7.51 39.82
N SER A 674 3.62 -6.23 39.45
CA SER A 674 3.32 -5.07 40.31
C SER A 674 1.88 -5.05 40.85
N VAL A 675 1.72 -4.62 42.11
CA VAL A 675 0.44 -4.54 42.82
C VAL A 675 -0.34 -3.28 42.39
N LYS A 676 -1.66 -3.26 42.65
CA LYS A 676 -2.53 -2.09 42.45
C LYS A 676 -2.03 -0.92 43.32
N GLY A 677 -1.73 0.23 42.70
CA GLY A 677 -1.33 1.46 43.40
C GLY A 677 0.08 2.00 43.10
N ASP A 678 0.99 1.20 42.56
CA ASP A 678 2.33 1.68 42.22
C ASP A 678 2.31 2.60 40.98
N SER A 679 2.89 3.81 41.10
CA SER A 679 3.15 4.71 39.97
C SER A 679 4.16 4.08 39.02
N MET A 680 3.85 4.05 37.72
CA MET A 680 4.76 3.54 36.68
C MET A 680 5.84 4.54 36.28
N VAL A 681 5.69 5.80 36.66
CA VAL A 681 6.68 6.86 36.44
C VAL A 681 7.39 7.20 37.74
N ALA A 682 8.64 7.67 37.64
CA ALA A 682 9.41 8.12 38.79
C ALA A 682 8.77 9.36 39.44
N SER A 683 8.98 9.54 40.75
CA SER A 683 8.51 10.75 41.44
C SER A 683 9.17 12.00 40.84
N GLY A 684 8.37 13.04 40.60
CA GLY A 684 8.84 14.27 39.96
C GLY A 684 9.01 14.19 38.44
N TRP A 685 8.69 13.05 37.81
CA TRP A 685 8.65 12.97 36.36
C TRP A 685 7.50 13.80 35.79
N SER A 686 7.78 14.53 34.72
CA SER A 686 6.79 15.24 33.90
C SER A 686 6.76 14.67 32.49
N MET A 687 5.58 14.69 31.88
CA MET A 687 5.40 14.25 30.51
C MET A 687 6.29 15.08 29.57
N PRO A 688 7.07 14.46 28.66
CA PRO A 688 7.83 15.20 27.66
C PRO A 688 6.88 15.98 26.75
N THR A 689 7.39 17.05 26.14
CA THR A 689 6.66 17.78 25.10
C THR A 689 6.21 16.81 24.02
N GLN A 690 4.90 16.80 23.72
CA GLN A 690 4.28 15.84 22.81
C GLN A 690 4.45 16.25 21.34
N THR A 691 5.66 16.67 20.98
CA THR A 691 6.08 17.02 19.62
C THR A 691 7.41 16.37 19.31
N THR A 692 7.58 15.98 18.05
CA THR A 692 8.85 15.46 17.52
C THR A 692 9.17 16.18 16.21
N THR A 693 10.46 16.41 15.97
CA THR A 693 10.97 16.92 14.69
C THR A 693 11.79 15.81 14.02
N ILE A 694 11.34 15.32 12.87
CA ILE A 694 12.03 14.30 12.06
C ILE A 694 12.16 14.85 10.63
N GLY A 695 13.36 14.75 10.04
CA GLY A 695 13.59 15.20 8.66
C GLY A 695 13.29 16.69 8.42
N GLY A 696 13.38 17.53 9.46
CA GLY A 696 13.00 18.95 9.41
C GLY A 696 11.51 19.22 9.63
N SER A 697 10.64 18.20 9.56
CA SER A 697 9.20 18.29 9.81
C SER A 697 8.88 18.15 11.29
N THR A 698 8.16 19.11 11.86
CA THR A 698 7.71 19.06 13.27
C THR A 698 6.23 18.75 13.35
N PHE A 699 5.87 17.72 14.11
CA PHE A 699 4.49 17.27 14.25
C PHE A 699 4.10 17.03 15.71
N ASN A 700 2.80 17.10 15.96
CA ASN A 700 2.20 16.71 17.24
C ASN A 700 2.02 15.20 17.27
N TRP A 701 2.27 14.61 18.45
CA TRP A 701 1.97 13.19 18.66
C TRP A 701 0.46 12.93 18.63
N ALA A 702 0.08 11.74 18.19
CA ALA A 702 -1.31 11.33 18.07
C ALA A 702 -2.05 11.33 19.41
N ARG A 703 -1.34 10.95 20.49
CA ARG A 703 -1.89 10.85 21.86
C ARG A 703 -3.18 10.02 21.86
N ILE A 704 -3.16 8.93 21.09
CA ILE A 704 -4.26 8.00 20.90
C ILE A 704 -3.81 6.60 21.33
N MET A 705 -4.77 5.82 21.80
CA MET A 705 -4.63 4.41 22.14
C MET A 705 -5.80 3.67 21.53
N LEU A 706 -5.52 2.70 20.67
CA LEU A 706 -6.59 1.93 20.02
C LEU A 706 -7.04 0.78 20.91
N THR A 707 -8.35 0.56 20.94
CA THR A 707 -8.99 -0.63 21.51
C THR A 707 -9.55 -1.49 20.39
N ASP A 708 -10.20 -2.60 20.73
CA ASP A 708 -10.77 -3.48 19.71
C ASP A 708 -11.84 -2.74 18.88
N HIS A 709 -12.71 -1.96 19.51
CA HIS A 709 -13.84 -1.29 18.83
C HIS A 709 -13.96 0.21 19.14
N ALA A 710 -13.00 0.79 19.84
CA ALA A 710 -12.95 2.20 20.22
C ALA A 710 -11.49 2.72 20.28
N PHE A 711 -11.32 3.94 20.72
CA PHE A 711 -10.02 4.52 21.01
C PHE A 711 -10.11 5.51 22.18
N ALA A 712 -9.01 5.68 22.90
CA ALA A 712 -8.86 6.71 23.92
C ALA A 712 -7.88 7.77 23.42
N THR A 713 -8.16 9.05 23.69
CA THR A 713 -7.25 10.16 23.39
C THR A 713 -7.09 11.10 24.59
N GLY A 714 -5.90 11.68 24.74
CA GLY A 714 -5.62 12.69 25.76
C GLY A 714 -4.16 12.73 26.18
N GLN A 715 -3.75 13.84 26.79
CA GLN A 715 -2.38 14.01 27.28
C GLN A 715 -2.04 13.07 28.44
N GLU A 716 -3.04 12.76 29.27
CA GLU A 716 -2.86 11.98 30.50
C GLU A 716 -2.96 10.46 30.33
N LEU A 717 -3.01 9.93 29.08
CA LEU A 717 -3.17 8.48 28.87
C LEU A 717 -2.03 7.67 29.51
N VAL A 718 -0.79 8.14 29.35
CA VAL A 718 0.41 7.50 29.88
C VAL A 718 0.49 7.64 31.41
N THR A 719 0.02 8.75 31.98
CA THR A 719 0.17 9.07 33.41
C THR A 719 -0.96 8.50 34.27
N ARG A 720 -2.20 8.44 33.77
CA ARG A 720 -3.37 8.06 34.57
C ARG A 720 -3.85 6.62 34.37
N PHE A 721 -3.71 6.05 33.18
CA PHE A 721 -4.26 4.72 32.85
C PHE A 721 -3.24 3.58 32.94
N GLN A 722 -2.18 3.82 33.70
CA GLN A 722 -1.05 2.94 33.97
C GLN A 722 -1.43 1.47 34.25
N GLN A 723 -2.49 1.24 35.04
CA GLN A 723 -2.94 -0.11 35.40
C GLN A 723 -3.45 -0.94 34.21
N VAL A 724 -3.88 -0.30 33.11
CA VAL A 724 -4.39 -1.00 31.92
C VAL A 724 -3.27 -1.77 31.23
N TYR A 725 -2.02 -1.30 31.29
CA TYR A 725 -0.94 -1.82 30.44
C TYR A 725 -0.18 -3.05 31.02
N LYS A 726 -0.62 -3.63 32.14
CA LYS A 726 0.23 -4.47 33.02
C LYS A 726 0.42 -5.95 32.67
N LYS A 727 -0.48 -6.62 31.93
CA LYS A 727 -0.25 -8.06 31.68
C LYS A 727 -0.99 -8.71 30.52
N ARG A 728 -2.23 -8.30 30.23
CA ARG A 728 -3.11 -9.02 29.29
C ARG A 728 -4.11 -8.14 28.55
N ASN A 729 -4.11 -6.84 28.81
CA ASN A 729 -5.14 -5.99 28.27
C ASN A 729 -4.67 -5.46 26.93
N VAL A 730 -4.98 -6.21 25.87
CA VAL A 730 -5.74 -5.56 24.81
C VAL A 730 -6.89 -4.86 25.52
N PHE A 731 -7.21 -3.62 25.15
CA PHE A 731 -8.47 -3.04 25.58
C PHE A 731 -9.62 -3.89 24.99
N GLU A 732 -9.90 -5.03 25.62
CA GLU A 732 -11.07 -5.86 25.37
C GLU A 732 -12.26 -5.08 25.96
N ASP A 733 -13.45 -5.21 25.38
CA ASP A 733 -14.71 -4.51 25.74
C ASP A 733 -15.10 -4.58 27.24
N SER A 734 -14.39 -5.35 28.07
CA SER A 734 -14.73 -5.66 29.46
C SER A 734 -13.65 -5.38 30.52
N THR A 735 -12.55 -4.66 30.21
CA THR A 735 -11.61 -4.29 31.30
C THR A 735 -12.25 -3.35 32.32
N SER A 736 -12.60 -3.87 33.49
CA SER A 736 -13.09 -3.06 34.61
C SER A 736 -11.91 -2.50 35.42
N LEU A 737 -11.75 -1.18 35.39
CA LEU A 737 -10.82 -0.47 36.27
C LEU A 737 -11.61 0.10 37.45
N ASP A 738 -11.28 -0.34 38.66
CA ASP A 738 -11.90 0.11 39.91
C ASP A 738 -10.95 1.08 40.62
N ILE A 739 -11.14 2.39 40.39
CA ILE A 739 -10.38 3.48 41.01
C ILE A 739 -11.26 4.12 42.08
N SER A 740 -11.30 3.51 43.28
CA SER A 740 -11.85 3.98 44.58
C SER A 740 -13.24 4.65 44.64
N SER A 741 -13.87 4.93 43.51
CA SER A 741 -15.17 5.58 43.32
C SER A 741 -15.72 5.45 41.88
N TYR A 742 -14.99 4.89 40.91
CA TYR A 742 -15.49 4.70 39.53
C TYR A 742 -15.11 3.34 38.92
N LYS A 743 -16.08 2.72 38.24
CA LYS A 743 -15.94 1.51 37.40
C LYS A 743 -16.02 1.91 35.92
N ILE A 744 -14.97 1.64 35.14
CA ILE A 744 -14.95 1.91 33.69
C ILE A 744 -15.37 0.63 32.94
N TYR A 745 -16.36 0.74 32.05
CA TYR A 745 -16.73 -0.28 31.06
C TYR A 745 -16.42 0.28 29.66
N PHE A 746 -15.60 -0.41 28.86
CA PHE A 746 -15.08 0.12 27.58
C PHE A 746 -16.05 0.05 26.39
N ALA A 747 -17.32 -0.28 26.62
CA ALA A 747 -18.37 -0.14 25.62
C ALA A 747 -18.76 1.33 25.32
N PHE A 748 -18.24 2.30 26.08
CA PHE A 748 -18.55 3.72 25.92
C PHE A 748 -17.30 4.61 26.07
N TYR A 749 -17.16 5.56 25.14
CA TYR A 749 -16.06 6.53 25.03
C TYR A 749 -15.98 7.48 26.23
N TYR A 750 -14.78 7.75 26.75
CA TYR A 750 -14.50 8.94 27.56
C TYR A 750 -13.10 9.49 27.24
N THR A 751 -13.04 10.73 26.76
CA THR A 751 -11.80 11.49 26.53
C THR A 751 -11.70 12.62 27.56
N GLY A 752 -10.48 12.91 28.03
CA GLY A 752 -10.19 14.04 28.92
C GLY A 752 -10.15 15.35 28.15
N GLY A 753 -11.32 15.82 27.72
CA GLY A 753 -11.49 17.08 26.99
C GLY A 753 -12.15 16.88 25.61
N LEU A 754 -13.39 17.36 25.51
CA LEU A 754 -14.16 17.76 24.32
C LEU A 754 -13.98 16.93 23.01
N ARG A 755 -15.01 16.14 22.60
CA ARG A 755 -15.92 16.45 21.46
C ARG A 755 -16.75 15.26 20.91
N LEU A 756 -18.04 15.58 20.69
CA LEU A 756 -18.97 15.31 19.58
C LEU A 756 -19.16 13.89 18.99
N ASN A 757 -20.31 13.25 19.28
CA ASN A 757 -21.46 12.92 18.40
C ASN A 757 -22.32 11.80 19.06
N THR A 758 -23.49 11.34 18.64
CA THR A 758 -24.81 11.96 18.38
C THR A 758 -25.68 11.77 19.63
N SER A 759 -26.38 12.82 20.08
CA SER A 759 -27.38 12.87 21.17
C SER A 759 -26.86 13.20 22.58
N VAL A 760 -27.02 14.48 22.93
CA VAL A 760 -27.02 15.16 24.25
C VAL A 760 -25.70 15.18 25.04
N ILE A 761 -25.32 16.40 25.44
CA ILE A 761 -24.10 16.78 26.18
C ILE A 761 -24.43 16.87 27.67
N ASP A 762 -23.51 16.41 28.52
CA ASP A 762 -23.18 17.14 29.74
C ASP A 762 -21.65 17.19 29.91
N SER A 763 -21.11 18.37 30.25
CA SER A 763 -19.71 18.55 30.64
C SER A 763 -19.68 19.36 31.93
N ASP A 764 -18.99 18.86 32.95
CA ASP A 764 -18.60 19.51 34.22
C ASP A 764 -19.63 20.44 34.90
N GLY A 765 -20.90 20.23 34.65
CA GLY A 765 -22.02 20.61 35.51
C GLY A 765 -23.02 19.46 35.48
N GLY A 766 -22.62 18.30 36.02
CA GLY A 766 -23.22 17.00 35.68
C GLY A 766 -24.74 16.87 35.81
N PRO A 767 -25.28 15.75 35.28
CA PRO A 767 -26.00 14.86 36.17
C PRO A 767 -25.56 13.40 36.07
N GLU A 768 -25.61 12.75 37.23
CA GLU A 768 -25.76 11.31 37.38
C GLU A 768 -27.16 10.89 36.92
N GLY A 769 -27.26 9.76 36.21
CA GLY A 769 -28.53 9.12 35.94
C GLY A 769 -28.35 7.70 35.41
N SER A 770 -28.95 6.72 36.09
CA SER A 770 -28.98 5.32 35.68
C SER A 770 -30.17 5.06 34.74
N GLY A 771 -29.92 4.68 33.48
CA GLY A 771 -30.97 4.15 32.58
C GLY A 771 -30.73 4.41 31.08
N LEU A 772 -31.27 3.53 30.24
CA LEU A 772 -31.14 3.55 28.77
C LEU A 772 -32.08 4.59 28.14
N THR A 773 -31.53 5.57 27.40
CA THR A 773 -32.31 6.51 26.58
C THR A 773 -32.59 5.92 25.20
N LEU A 774 -33.80 5.40 25.00
CA LEU A 774 -34.34 5.05 23.68
C LEU A 774 -35.31 6.17 23.25
N PHE A 775 -35.03 6.80 22.12
CA PHE A 775 -35.86 7.81 21.43
C PHE A 775 -36.45 8.92 22.32
N ALA A 776 -35.84 10.11 22.33
CA ALA A 776 -36.50 11.28 22.90
C ALA A 776 -37.37 11.97 21.84
N SER A 777 -38.67 11.67 21.83
CA SER A 777 -39.72 12.59 21.38
C SER A 777 -40.27 13.31 22.61
N GLY A 778 -39.97 14.60 22.77
CA GLY A 778 -40.43 15.36 23.94
C GLY A 778 -39.52 16.53 24.36
N VAL A 779 -39.86 17.12 25.50
CA VAL A 779 -39.46 18.49 25.92
C VAL A 779 -37.95 18.65 26.11
N LEU A 780 -37.40 19.64 25.40
CA LEU A 780 -36.08 20.23 25.62
C LEU A 780 -36.22 21.37 26.62
N ILE A 781 -35.53 21.33 27.76
CA ILE A 781 -35.50 22.46 28.71
C ILE A 781 -34.08 23.02 28.74
N GLY A 782 -33.95 24.29 28.36
CA GLY A 782 -32.77 25.12 28.52
C GLY A 782 -33.23 26.56 28.70
N ASP A 783 -32.47 27.38 29.44
CA ASP A 783 -32.83 28.76 29.76
C ASP A 783 -32.41 29.77 28.68
N GLY A 784 -32.17 29.31 27.44
CA GLY A 784 -31.51 30.07 26.39
C GLY A 784 -32.12 29.96 24.98
N VAL A 785 -31.51 30.70 24.04
CA VAL A 785 -32.01 30.91 22.67
C VAL A 785 -31.55 29.82 21.71
N LEU A 786 -32.48 29.32 20.88
CA LEU A 786 -32.25 28.41 19.75
C LEU A 786 -32.12 29.19 18.43
N ILE A 787 -31.08 28.92 17.62
CA ILE A 787 -30.90 29.47 16.27
C ILE A 787 -30.48 28.34 15.31
N GLY A 788 -31.13 28.23 14.13
CA GLY A 788 -30.79 27.29 13.06
C GLY A 788 -31.33 27.76 11.70
N ASP A 789 -30.75 27.28 10.60
CA ASP A 789 -31.09 27.61 9.20
C ASP A 789 -31.97 26.55 8.49
N GLY A 790 -32.45 25.57 9.25
CA GLY A 790 -33.46 24.59 8.84
C GLY A 790 -34.87 24.90 9.33
N VAL A 791 -35.83 24.06 8.94
CA VAL A 791 -37.24 24.20 9.32
C VAL A 791 -37.49 23.60 10.69
N LEU A 792 -37.98 24.46 11.59
CA LEU A 792 -38.58 24.12 12.88
C LEU A 792 -40.07 23.88 12.66
N ILE A 793 -40.59 22.68 12.96
CA ILE A 793 -42.03 22.40 12.92
C ILE A 793 -42.46 22.00 14.33
N GLY A 794 -43.20 22.89 14.99
CA GLY A 794 -43.98 22.63 16.19
C GLY A 794 -45.43 23.03 15.92
N ASP A 795 -46.38 22.47 16.66
CA ASP A 795 -47.78 22.94 16.68
C ASP A 795 -47.97 24.18 17.57
N GLY A 796 -46.86 24.75 18.06
CA GLY A 796 -46.70 26.04 18.72
C GLY A 796 -45.25 26.27 19.10
#